data_AF-A0A934L0L3-F1
#
_entry.id   AF-A0A934L0L3-F1
#
_cell.length_a   1.000
_cell.length_b   1.000
_cell.length_c   1.000
_cell.angle_alpha   90.00
_cell.angle_beta   90.00
_cell.angle_gamma   90.00
#
_symmetry.space_group_name_H-M   'P 1'
#
loop_
_entity.id
_entity.type
_entity.pdbx_description
1 polymer ?
#
loop_
_entity_poly.entity_id
_entity_poly.type
_entity_poly.pdbx_seq_one_letter_code
_entity_poly.pdbx_strand_id
1 'polypeptide(L)'
;MTSIAVCFLHDAPAESVQQCLSLLGFAGPDPRWRWHPPGLLTVVLAETPTPELLERVRRLAGLRSVVERSNGQGRTTRLGVDLGGGVIAGAGRLCIVAGPCSVEGRTQIEEIAALAAENGADAVRGGAFKPRSSPYSFGGLGEAGLELLAAAGARCGLPVVTEVLDAGDLDLVARYADVLQIGSRNMHNSTLLFRAGCHARGRPVLLKRGMAATLEETRLAAEYVQLGRLCAGFDEPRLMLCERGVRTFEPEVRFALDVAAIPLLQRTLQLPVIADPSHAAGQRDLVEPLARAAVAAGADGLLIEVHTDPDRAWSDGAQTLGPAAFGSLVRHVRALVAVVALLMVSLTARAQGSPFESSGPTAAVSRIDALVDERLRQLGLEASPPCSDGVFVRRVHLAVLGTLPTAAEARAFLADDEPDKRSRLVDAVLDRPEFAAFQAMRWCDLLRVKAEFPINLWPNAVQAYQRWIEDSLRRGMPYDQFVRTLLLATGSNFRAPESNFLRAVADRTPAGLAKASALTFLGARIESWPQERRDGLASCFAQVAYKSTLEWKEEIVFFDPTRPLGAGKSGRAAGVVLPDGSTQKVEPGADPRIAFTDWLLQEPSHWLARSLCNRIWFWLFGRGVVHEVDDLRADNEAAVPGLLEHLAAELLAAQWDQKRVFREILLSATWQRSPLPRSRDAGAAVHFAHYSIRRLEAEVLIDAICQITGTSEEYSSPIPEPFTVIPPGTRAIALADGSTTSAFLELFGRPPRDLGLASERNDRPTAEQCLHLLNSSHVRKKLESGPAIVRLLRSGNALDELYLTFLSRFPTAAERDAIRRHATAGNPRRVASDVAWALLNSAEFLYQH
;
A
#
# COMPACT_ATOMS: atom_id res chain seq x y z
N MET A 1 30.14 -15.61 5.88
CA MET A 1 30.40 -16.16 7.22
C MET A 1 29.17 -16.93 7.68
N THR A 2 29.37 -18.17 8.11
CA THR A 2 28.31 -19.10 8.49
C THR A 2 28.51 -19.52 9.95
N SER A 3 27.47 -19.40 10.77
CA SER A 3 27.51 -19.80 12.17
C SER A 3 26.95 -21.21 12.34
N ILE A 4 27.64 -22.05 13.10
CA ILE A 4 27.19 -23.40 13.45
C ILE A 4 27.17 -23.57 14.98
N ALA A 5 26.15 -24.26 15.48
CA ALA A 5 26.04 -24.68 16.86
C ALA A 5 26.19 -26.21 16.91
N VAL A 6 27.21 -26.67 17.61
CA VAL A 6 27.53 -28.09 17.80
C VAL A 6 27.19 -28.47 19.24
N CYS A 7 26.18 -29.32 19.40
CA CYS A 7 25.71 -29.77 20.70
C CYS A 7 26.30 -31.14 21.01
N PHE A 8 27.01 -31.24 22.12
CA PHE A 8 27.53 -32.46 22.71
C PHE A 8 26.61 -32.96 23.83
N LEU A 9 26.64 -34.26 24.08
CA LEU A 9 26.09 -34.89 25.27
C LEU A 9 26.88 -34.44 26.52
N HIS A 10 26.23 -34.52 27.68
CA HIS A 10 26.83 -34.04 28.94
C HIS A 10 28.11 -34.80 29.34
N ASP A 11 28.24 -36.03 28.88
CA ASP A 11 29.34 -36.98 29.11
C ASP A 11 30.33 -37.05 27.93
N ALA A 12 30.25 -36.10 26.97
CA ALA A 12 31.12 -36.12 25.81
C ALA A 12 32.61 -36.04 26.20
N PRO A 13 33.49 -36.87 25.62
CA PRO A 13 34.92 -36.82 25.91
C PRO A 13 35.52 -35.45 25.54
N ALA A 14 36.37 -34.88 26.40
CA ALA A 14 37.04 -33.60 26.14
C ALA A 14 37.83 -33.59 24.80
N GLU A 15 38.35 -34.76 24.41
CA GLU A 15 39.04 -34.99 23.13
C GLU A 15 38.12 -34.77 21.93
N SER A 16 36.82 -35.06 22.05
CA SER A 16 35.84 -34.91 20.95
C SER A 16 35.58 -33.44 20.61
N VAL A 17 35.63 -32.54 21.60
CA VAL A 17 35.53 -31.09 21.38
C VAL A 17 36.77 -30.57 20.66
N GLN A 18 37.97 -31.03 21.06
CA GLN A 18 39.22 -30.68 20.39
C GLN A 18 39.28 -31.20 18.95
N GLN A 19 38.81 -32.43 18.74
CA GLN A 19 38.71 -33.04 17.42
C GLN A 19 37.71 -32.27 16.53
N CYS A 20 36.58 -31.82 17.08
CA CYS A 20 35.63 -30.95 16.38
C CYS A 20 36.27 -29.63 15.95
N LEU A 21 36.99 -28.95 16.85
CA LEU A 21 37.68 -27.71 16.55
C LEU A 21 38.74 -27.92 15.45
N SER A 22 39.52 -28.99 15.54
CA SER A 22 40.53 -29.35 14.53
C SER A 22 39.90 -29.62 13.15
N LEU A 23 38.80 -30.38 13.10
CA LEU A 23 38.05 -30.63 11.85
C LEU A 23 37.54 -29.33 11.24
N LEU A 24 37.14 -28.36 12.07
CA LEU A 24 36.65 -27.05 11.66
C LEU A 24 37.78 -26.03 11.38
N GLY A 25 39.05 -26.46 11.43
CA GLY A 25 40.21 -25.64 11.08
C GLY A 25 40.77 -24.79 12.22
N PHE A 26 40.45 -25.10 13.47
CA PHE A 26 40.96 -24.40 14.65
C PHE A 26 41.98 -25.26 15.41
N ALA A 27 43.17 -24.71 15.64
CA ALA A 27 44.25 -25.36 16.38
C ALA A 27 44.40 -24.88 17.84
N GLY A 28 43.55 -23.95 18.29
CA GLY A 28 43.60 -23.33 19.61
C GLY A 28 42.50 -22.28 19.83
N PRO A 29 42.59 -21.47 20.91
CA PRO A 29 41.66 -20.39 21.19
C PRO A 29 41.56 -19.40 20.02
N ASP A 30 40.35 -19.15 19.54
CA ASP A 30 40.06 -18.23 18.44
C ASP A 30 38.76 -17.49 18.75
N PRO A 31 38.66 -16.17 18.50
CA PRO A 31 37.45 -15.39 18.78
C PRO A 31 36.21 -15.88 18.03
N ARG A 32 36.39 -16.69 16.98
CA ARG A 32 35.31 -17.25 16.17
C ARG A 32 34.64 -18.47 16.78
N TRP A 33 35.14 -19.04 17.87
CA TRP A 33 34.45 -20.11 18.56
C TRP A 33 34.31 -19.86 20.06
N ARG A 34 33.27 -20.44 20.67
CA ARG A 34 33.01 -20.35 22.10
C ARG A 34 32.40 -21.63 22.63
N TRP A 35 32.96 -22.13 23.73
CA TRP A 35 32.40 -23.23 24.51
C TRP A 35 31.43 -22.70 25.57
N HIS A 36 30.25 -23.29 25.64
CA HIS A 36 29.19 -23.00 26.59
C HIS A 36 28.89 -24.29 27.38
N PRO A 37 29.32 -24.39 28.65
CA PRO A 37 29.01 -25.55 29.48
C PRO A 37 27.49 -25.75 29.65
N PRO A 38 27.01 -27.00 29.76
CA PRO A 38 27.81 -28.21 29.87
C PRO A 38 28.03 -28.98 28.55
N GLY A 39 27.75 -28.41 27.38
CA GLY A 39 27.86 -29.21 26.13
C GLY A 39 27.59 -28.49 24.82
N LEU A 40 27.72 -27.16 24.73
CA LEU A 40 27.45 -26.43 23.48
C LEU A 40 28.71 -25.72 22.98
N LEU A 41 29.11 -26.01 21.74
CA LEU A 41 30.16 -25.30 21.03
C LEU A 41 29.53 -24.45 19.91
N THR A 42 29.73 -23.13 19.94
CA THR A 42 29.33 -22.24 18.84
C THR A 42 30.55 -21.83 18.04
N VAL A 43 30.49 -21.92 16.70
CA VAL A 43 31.61 -21.63 15.80
C VAL A 43 31.15 -20.75 14.64
N VAL A 44 31.97 -19.78 14.25
CA VAL A 44 31.78 -18.91 13.09
C VAL A 44 32.84 -19.24 12.04
N LEU A 45 32.40 -19.70 10.88
CA LEU A 45 33.26 -20.08 9.76
C LEU A 45 33.26 -18.97 8.71
N ALA A 46 34.41 -18.77 8.05
CA ALA A 46 34.54 -17.79 6.96
C ALA A 46 33.63 -18.17 5.78
N GLU A 47 33.60 -19.46 5.45
CA GLU A 47 32.85 -20.07 4.36
C GLU A 47 31.82 -21.07 4.90
N THR A 48 30.83 -21.41 4.08
CA THR A 48 29.84 -22.44 4.42
C THR A 48 30.50 -23.82 4.42
N PRO A 49 30.37 -24.60 5.51
CA PRO A 49 30.99 -25.93 5.59
C PRO A 49 30.37 -26.86 4.54
N THR A 50 31.20 -27.71 3.91
CA THR A 50 30.69 -28.68 2.93
C THR A 50 29.87 -29.78 3.62
N PRO A 51 28.93 -30.44 2.92
CA PRO A 51 28.17 -31.56 3.47
C PRO A 51 29.05 -32.67 4.06
N GLU A 52 30.19 -32.97 3.43
CA GLU A 52 31.13 -33.99 3.88
C GLU A 52 31.82 -33.60 5.19
N LEU A 53 32.16 -32.32 5.35
CA LEU A 53 32.72 -31.80 6.60
C LEU A 53 31.71 -31.91 7.74
N LEU A 54 30.46 -31.54 7.49
CA LEU A 54 29.38 -31.66 8.47
C LEU A 54 29.11 -33.11 8.85
N GLU A 55 29.17 -34.04 7.90
CA GLU A 55 29.02 -35.46 8.18
C GLU A 55 30.15 -36.00 9.06
N ARG A 56 31.40 -35.57 8.80
CA ARG A 56 32.55 -35.92 9.66
C ARG A 56 32.38 -35.38 11.08
N VAL A 57 31.92 -34.14 11.23
CA VAL A 57 31.60 -33.58 12.55
C VAL A 57 30.48 -34.38 13.22
N ARG A 58 29.40 -34.73 12.50
CA ARG A 58 28.28 -35.51 13.03
C ARG A 58 28.67 -36.92 13.53
N ARG A 59 29.80 -37.47 13.09
CA ARG A 59 30.32 -38.78 13.50
C ARG A 59 31.20 -38.75 14.76
N LEU A 60 31.46 -37.58 15.33
CA LEU A 60 32.26 -37.47 16.56
C LEU A 60 31.54 -38.12 17.75
N ALA A 61 32.31 -38.79 18.61
CA ALA A 61 31.79 -39.42 19.82
C ALA A 61 31.18 -38.37 20.76
N GLY A 62 30.03 -38.71 21.36
CA GLY A 62 29.34 -37.81 22.30
C GLY A 62 28.67 -36.60 21.65
N LEU A 63 28.54 -36.54 20.32
CA LEU A 63 27.83 -35.46 19.65
C LEU A 63 26.32 -35.76 19.56
N ARG A 64 25.49 -34.79 19.96
CA ARG A 64 24.03 -34.87 19.90
C ARG A 64 23.47 -34.30 18.60
N SER A 65 23.89 -33.09 18.23
CA SER A 65 23.39 -32.42 17.02
C SER A 65 24.31 -31.34 16.49
N VAL A 66 24.24 -31.07 15.19
CA VAL A 66 24.88 -29.92 14.54
C VAL A 66 23.79 -29.10 13.86
N VAL A 67 23.65 -27.84 14.27
CA VAL A 67 22.65 -26.91 13.73
C VAL A 67 23.37 -25.80 12.99
N GLU A 68 23.15 -25.73 11.69
CA GLU A 68 23.56 -24.58 10.87
C GLU A 68 22.61 -23.41 11.14
N ARG A 69 23.17 -22.26 11.50
CA ARG A 69 22.43 -21.04 11.78
C ARG A 69 22.55 -20.13 10.56
N SER A 70 21.65 -20.32 9.60
CA SER A 70 21.44 -19.35 8.53
C SER A 70 20.67 -18.14 9.07
N ASN A 71 20.81 -16.97 8.44
CA ASN A 71 20.09 -15.72 8.79
C ASN A 71 18.56 -15.80 8.51
N GLY A 72 17.90 -16.89 8.87
CA GLY A 72 16.45 -17.09 8.68
C GLY A 72 16.04 -17.48 7.25
N GLN A 73 16.98 -17.72 6.32
CA GLN A 73 16.68 -17.93 4.89
C GLN A 73 16.18 -19.33 4.50
N GLY A 74 15.78 -20.21 5.43
CA GLY A 74 15.44 -21.60 5.13
C GLY A 74 14.08 -22.13 5.61
N ARG A 75 13.36 -21.42 6.47
CA ARG A 75 12.04 -21.86 6.96
C ARG A 75 10.93 -21.12 6.20
N THR A 76 9.85 -21.80 5.84
CA THR A 76 8.74 -21.23 5.04
C THR A 76 7.47 -21.00 5.85
N THR A 77 7.48 -21.29 7.16
CA THR A 77 6.27 -21.39 8.00
C THR A 77 6.45 -20.63 9.31
N ARG A 78 5.52 -19.71 9.63
CA ARG A 78 5.48 -19.05 10.95
C ARG A 78 5.24 -20.07 12.06
N LEU A 79 6.04 -20.01 13.12
CA LEU A 79 5.92 -20.92 14.26
C LEU A 79 4.81 -20.47 15.21
N GLY A 80 4.21 -21.44 15.90
CA GLY A 80 3.36 -21.22 17.07
C GLY A 80 4.08 -21.68 18.33
N VAL A 81 3.81 -21.04 19.46
CA VAL A 81 4.34 -21.43 20.78
C VAL A 81 3.17 -21.76 21.69
N ASP A 82 3.18 -22.97 22.26
CA ASP A 82 2.23 -23.38 23.31
C ASP A 82 2.64 -22.77 24.65
N LEU A 83 1.75 -21.99 25.25
CA LEU A 83 1.93 -21.34 26.56
C LEU A 83 1.53 -22.28 27.71
N GLY A 84 0.85 -23.39 27.44
CA GLY A 84 0.22 -24.27 28.42
C GLY A 84 -1.29 -24.37 28.20
N GLY A 85 -1.91 -25.48 28.60
CA GLY A 85 -3.37 -25.67 28.52
C GLY A 85 -3.95 -25.67 27.09
N GLY A 86 -3.11 -25.82 26.06
CA GLY A 86 -3.53 -25.77 24.65
C GLY A 86 -3.60 -24.35 24.04
N VAL A 87 -3.14 -23.34 24.79
CA VAL A 87 -3.10 -21.94 24.35
C VAL A 87 -1.87 -21.70 23.49
N ILE A 88 -2.07 -21.30 22.23
CA ILE A 88 -0.98 -21.09 21.27
C ILE A 88 -0.93 -19.63 20.84
N ALA A 89 0.25 -19.01 20.95
CA ALA A 89 0.54 -17.72 20.34
C ALA A 89 1.30 -17.91 19.02
N GLY A 90 0.90 -17.20 17.97
CA GLY A 90 1.47 -17.36 16.62
C GLY A 90 0.72 -18.38 15.77
N ALA A 91 1.32 -18.76 14.63
CA ALA A 91 0.68 -19.64 13.64
C ALA A 91 -0.75 -19.21 13.23
N GLY A 92 -0.99 -17.89 13.12
CA GLY A 92 -2.28 -17.32 12.74
C GLY A 92 -3.29 -17.16 13.88
N ARG A 93 -2.89 -17.42 15.15
CA ARG A 93 -3.70 -17.18 16.34
C ARG A 93 -3.22 -15.95 17.08
N LEU A 94 -4.15 -15.05 17.39
CA LEU A 94 -3.92 -13.90 18.28
C LEU A 94 -4.10 -14.34 19.74
N CYS A 95 -3.04 -14.25 20.54
CA CYS A 95 -3.06 -14.58 21.97
C CYS A 95 -3.09 -13.31 22.84
N ILE A 96 -4.09 -13.16 23.70
CA ILE A 96 -4.23 -12.02 24.61
C ILE A 96 -3.82 -12.45 26.03
N VAL A 97 -2.72 -11.88 26.52
CA VAL A 97 -2.23 -12.05 27.89
C VAL A 97 -2.61 -10.83 28.71
N ALA A 98 -3.41 -10.99 29.76
CA ALA A 98 -3.93 -9.86 30.53
C ALA A 98 -3.85 -10.09 32.05
N GLY A 99 -3.63 -9.02 32.81
CA GLY A 99 -3.57 -9.07 34.27
C GLY A 99 -2.81 -7.88 34.85
N PRO A 100 -2.62 -7.80 36.16
CA PRO A 100 -2.09 -6.60 36.78
C PRO A 100 -0.59 -6.39 36.51
N CYS A 101 -0.14 -5.16 36.72
CA CYS A 101 1.28 -4.84 36.69
C CYS A 101 2.05 -5.63 37.77
N SER A 102 1.49 -5.69 38.98
CA SER A 102 2.00 -6.46 40.12
C SER A 102 0.89 -7.27 40.80
N VAL A 103 1.25 -8.41 41.40
CA VAL A 103 0.35 -9.12 42.31
C VAL A 103 0.35 -8.38 43.65
N GLU A 104 -0.82 -7.96 44.11
CA GLU A 104 -0.97 -7.10 45.31
C GLU A 104 -1.62 -7.84 46.48
N GLY A 105 -2.37 -8.89 46.18
CA GLY A 105 -2.98 -9.75 47.19
C GLY A 105 -3.91 -10.77 46.56
N ARG A 106 -4.41 -11.71 47.39
CA ARG A 106 -5.26 -12.81 46.94
C ARG A 106 -6.52 -12.34 46.21
N THR A 107 -7.33 -11.51 46.88
CA THR A 107 -8.60 -11.04 46.32
C THR A 107 -8.39 -10.31 44.99
N GLN A 108 -7.38 -9.43 44.94
CA GLN A 108 -7.03 -8.65 43.74
C GLN A 108 -6.70 -9.54 42.53
N ILE A 109 -5.79 -10.51 42.68
CA ILE A 109 -5.39 -11.33 41.53
C ILE A 109 -6.50 -12.32 41.12
N GLU A 110 -7.27 -12.84 42.07
CA GLU A 110 -8.38 -13.74 41.78
C GLU A 110 -9.50 -13.04 41.00
N GLU A 111 -9.86 -11.81 41.39
CA GLU A 111 -10.85 -11.00 40.66
C GLU A 111 -10.36 -10.58 39.27
N ILE A 112 -9.09 -10.18 39.14
CA ILE A 112 -8.55 -9.76 37.85
C ILE A 112 -8.38 -10.96 36.90
N ALA A 113 -7.97 -12.13 37.40
CA ALA A 113 -7.89 -13.34 36.58
C ALA A 113 -9.27 -13.78 36.07
N ALA A 114 -10.30 -13.71 36.94
CA ALA A 114 -11.67 -13.98 36.53
C ALA A 114 -12.14 -12.97 35.48
N LEU A 115 -11.93 -11.67 35.70
CA LEU A 115 -12.24 -10.61 34.74
C LEU A 115 -11.54 -10.82 33.39
N ALA A 116 -10.25 -11.22 33.42
CA ALA A 116 -9.48 -11.49 32.23
C ALA A 116 -10.08 -12.67 31.44
N ALA A 117 -10.38 -13.78 32.12
CA ALA A 117 -11.00 -14.96 31.51
C ALA A 117 -12.40 -14.64 30.93
N GLU A 118 -13.26 -13.96 31.69
CA GLU A 118 -14.61 -13.58 31.27
C GLU A 118 -14.63 -12.70 30.01
N ASN A 119 -13.63 -11.83 29.86
CA ASN A 119 -13.49 -10.99 28.67
C ASN A 119 -12.69 -11.66 27.55
N GLY A 120 -12.26 -12.91 27.73
CA GLY A 120 -11.61 -13.72 26.71
C GLY A 120 -10.11 -13.51 26.60
N ALA A 121 -9.40 -13.19 27.67
CA ALA A 121 -7.94 -13.37 27.71
C ALA A 121 -7.60 -14.86 27.61
N ASP A 122 -6.46 -15.16 26.97
CA ASP A 122 -5.98 -16.52 26.75
C ASP A 122 -4.94 -16.94 27.81
N ALA A 123 -4.33 -15.98 28.50
CA ALA A 123 -3.40 -16.21 29.61
C ALA A 123 -3.43 -15.05 30.61
N VAL A 124 -3.01 -15.32 31.85
CA VAL A 124 -2.94 -14.32 32.92
C VAL A 124 -1.50 -13.89 33.17
N ARG A 125 -1.27 -12.57 33.32
CA ARG A 125 0.02 -12.03 33.75
C ARG A 125 -0.03 -11.42 35.15
N GLY A 126 1.11 -11.40 35.84
CA GLY A 126 1.24 -10.69 37.11
C GLY A 126 2.68 -10.63 37.61
N GLY A 127 3.20 -9.44 37.93
CA GLY A 127 4.57 -9.32 38.42
C GLY A 127 4.68 -9.68 39.91
N ALA A 128 5.35 -10.79 40.22
CA ALA A 128 5.66 -11.18 41.60
C ALA A 128 6.98 -10.56 42.09
N PHE A 129 7.92 -10.35 41.17
CA PHE A 129 9.17 -9.59 41.37
C PHE A 129 9.15 -8.37 40.45
N LYS A 130 9.46 -7.18 40.96
CA LYS A 130 9.38 -5.93 40.19
C LYS A 130 10.75 -5.22 40.07
N PRO A 131 11.26 -4.98 38.85
CA PRO A 131 12.49 -4.23 38.64
C PRO A 131 12.20 -2.73 38.70
N ARG A 132 12.25 -2.14 39.90
CA ARG A 132 11.91 -0.73 40.12
C ARG A 132 13.11 0.19 39.89
N SER A 133 12.85 1.33 39.25
CA SER A 133 13.87 2.38 39.09
C SER A 133 14.23 3.08 40.41
N SER A 134 13.32 3.05 41.39
CA SER A 134 13.53 3.59 42.74
C SER A 134 13.48 2.45 43.76
N PRO A 135 14.44 2.38 44.71
CA PRO A 135 14.48 1.33 45.73
C PRO A 135 13.35 1.43 46.77
N TYR A 136 12.67 2.57 46.86
CA TYR A 136 11.56 2.80 47.80
C TYR A 136 10.19 2.37 47.24
N SER A 137 10.18 1.94 45.99
CA SER A 137 8.97 1.51 45.32
C SER A 137 8.64 0.05 45.66
N PHE A 138 7.35 -0.32 45.65
CA PHE A 138 6.91 -1.69 45.87
C PHE A 138 7.67 -2.71 44.99
N GLY A 139 8.38 -3.65 45.63
CA GLY A 139 9.25 -4.63 45.00
C GLY A 139 8.56 -5.90 44.51
N GLY A 140 7.25 -6.06 44.82
CA GLY A 140 6.50 -7.29 44.59
C GLY A 140 6.44 -8.19 45.84
N LEU A 141 5.58 -9.20 45.82
CA LEU A 141 5.36 -10.14 46.93
C LEU A 141 6.31 -11.36 46.93
N GLY A 142 7.22 -11.44 45.96
CA GLY A 142 8.14 -12.59 45.82
C GLY A 142 7.40 -13.91 45.60
N GLU A 143 7.84 -14.98 46.25
CA GLU A 143 7.23 -16.32 46.10
C GLU A 143 5.74 -16.34 46.46
N ALA A 144 5.31 -15.62 47.51
CA ALA A 144 3.89 -15.52 47.86
C ALA A 144 3.06 -14.95 46.70
N GLY A 145 3.61 -14.00 45.94
CA GLY A 145 2.97 -13.48 44.73
C GLY A 145 2.88 -14.51 43.60
N LEU A 146 3.91 -15.37 43.45
CA LEU A 146 3.91 -16.46 42.48
C LEU A 146 2.85 -17.51 42.80
N GLU A 147 2.73 -17.90 44.08
CA GLU A 147 1.71 -18.85 44.55
C GLU A 147 0.29 -18.34 44.28
N LEU A 148 0.02 -17.08 44.61
CA LEU A 148 -1.27 -16.45 44.38
C LEU A 148 -1.63 -16.37 42.90
N LEU A 149 -0.67 -16.01 42.05
CA LEU A 149 -0.86 -15.93 40.61
C LEU A 149 -1.13 -17.32 40.00
N ALA A 150 -0.37 -18.34 40.42
CA ALA A 150 -0.58 -19.73 39.99
C ALA A 150 -1.96 -20.25 40.40
N ALA A 151 -2.39 -19.98 41.63
CA ALA A 151 -3.72 -20.37 42.11
C ALA A 151 -4.84 -19.68 41.31
N ALA A 152 -4.70 -18.38 41.02
CA ALA A 152 -5.68 -17.63 40.23
C ALA A 152 -5.76 -18.12 38.77
N GLY A 153 -4.61 -18.34 38.14
CA GLY A 153 -4.54 -18.90 36.78
C GLY A 153 -5.16 -20.28 36.69
N ALA A 154 -4.81 -21.19 37.61
CA ALA A 154 -5.37 -22.54 37.66
C ALA A 154 -6.91 -22.55 37.84
N ARG A 155 -7.44 -21.67 38.71
CA ARG A 155 -8.88 -21.52 38.91
C ARG A 155 -9.63 -21.07 37.65
N CYS A 156 -9.00 -20.24 36.83
CA CYS A 156 -9.62 -19.67 35.63
C CYS A 156 -9.26 -20.45 34.35
N GLY A 157 -8.44 -21.51 34.45
CA GLY A 157 -7.92 -22.24 33.29
C GLY A 157 -6.97 -21.42 32.41
N LEU A 158 -6.30 -20.41 32.98
CA LEU A 158 -5.39 -19.52 32.27
C LEU A 158 -3.93 -19.85 32.57
N PRO A 159 -3.07 -20.06 31.55
CA PRO A 159 -1.64 -20.16 31.73
C PRO A 159 -1.06 -18.90 32.35
N VAL A 160 -0.01 -19.08 33.15
CA VAL A 160 0.60 -17.98 33.92
C VAL A 160 1.87 -17.44 33.25
N VAL A 161 1.89 -16.13 33.03
CA VAL A 161 3.05 -15.37 32.54
C VAL A 161 3.57 -14.45 33.64
N THR A 162 4.82 -14.63 34.07
CA THR A 162 5.44 -13.78 35.10
C THR A 162 6.93 -13.57 34.84
N GLU A 163 7.46 -12.47 35.37
CA GLU A 163 8.83 -12.01 35.07
C GLU A 163 9.88 -12.67 35.97
N VAL A 164 11.00 -13.06 35.35
CA VAL A 164 12.21 -13.51 36.04
C VAL A 164 13.25 -12.38 35.98
N LEU A 165 13.73 -11.95 37.14
CA LEU A 165 14.72 -10.87 37.23
C LEU A 165 16.16 -11.38 37.31
N ASP A 166 16.37 -12.50 38.00
CA ASP A 166 17.69 -13.09 38.22
C ASP A 166 17.71 -14.57 37.81
N ALA A 167 18.88 -15.04 37.37
CA ALA A 167 19.04 -16.44 36.94
C ALA A 167 18.96 -17.44 38.10
N GLY A 168 19.23 -17.02 39.33
CA GLY A 168 19.05 -17.83 40.54
C GLY A 168 17.58 -18.13 40.87
N ASP A 169 16.66 -17.27 40.44
CA ASP A 169 15.23 -17.43 40.71
C ASP A 169 14.51 -18.27 39.64
N LEU A 170 15.21 -18.73 38.60
CA LEU A 170 14.60 -19.47 37.49
C LEU A 170 13.86 -20.74 37.95
N ASP A 171 14.49 -21.55 38.82
CA ASP A 171 13.89 -22.80 39.33
C ASP A 171 12.63 -22.52 40.16
N LEU A 172 12.66 -21.44 40.93
CA LEU A 172 11.54 -20.97 41.74
C LEU A 172 10.39 -20.50 40.85
N VAL A 173 10.66 -19.57 39.93
CA VAL A 173 9.62 -18.98 39.07
C VAL A 173 9.03 -20.04 38.14
N ALA A 174 9.85 -20.90 37.53
CA ALA A 174 9.38 -21.99 36.66
C ALA A 174 8.56 -23.06 37.41
N ARG A 175 8.54 -23.04 38.75
CA ARG A 175 7.62 -23.83 39.57
C ARG A 175 6.17 -23.44 39.36
N TYR A 176 5.91 -22.13 39.31
CA TYR A 176 4.58 -21.53 39.32
C TYR A 176 4.16 -20.99 37.95
N ALA A 177 5.12 -20.57 37.13
CA ALA A 177 4.87 -19.98 35.82
C ALA A 177 4.81 -21.03 34.71
N ASP A 178 3.93 -20.79 33.73
CA ASP A 178 3.93 -21.54 32.48
C ASP A 178 4.81 -20.87 31.42
N VAL A 179 4.91 -19.54 31.45
CA VAL A 179 5.78 -18.75 30.57
C VAL A 179 6.69 -17.86 31.40
N LEU A 180 8.00 -17.93 31.12
CA LEU A 180 9.02 -17.10 31.73
C LEU A 180 9.16 -15.79 30.95
N GLN A 181 8.73 -14.67 31.52
CA GLN A 181 8.96 -13.36 30.92
C GLN A 181 10.35 -12.83 31.29
N ILE A 182 11.11 -12.40 30.29
CA ILE A 182 12.34 -11.62 30.49
C ILE A 182 12.04 -10.18 30.09
N GLY A 183 12.07 -9.28 31.07
CA GLY A 183 11.74 -7.88 30.86
C GLY A 183 12.78 -7.11 30.03
N SER A 184 12.38 -5.93 29.55
CA SER A 184 13.19 -5.11 28.63
C SER A 184 14.54 -4.68 29.21
N ARG A 185 14.65 -4.54 30.54
CA ARG A 185 15.92 -4.22 31.22
C ARG A 185 16.91 -5.40 31.21
N ASN A 186 16.40 -6.61 31.10
CA ASN A 186 17.18 -7.84 31.10
C ASN A 186 17.41 -8.42 29.69
N MET A 187 16.99 -7.74 28.62
CA MET A 187 17.20 -8.21 27.25
C MET A 187 18.69 -8.40 26.89
N HIS A 188 19.61 -7.67 27.55
CA HIS A 188 21.06 -7.83 27.36
C HIS A 188 21.71 -8.72 28.43
N ASN A 189 20.94 -9.30 29.36
CA ASN A 189 21.46 -10.22 30.36
C ASN A 189 21.63 -11.62 29.74
N SER A 190 22.72 -11.79 28.97
CA SER A 190 23.01 -13.01 28.22
C SER A 190 23.05 -14.27 29.09
N THR A 191 23.52 -14.16 30.34
CA THR A 191 23.51 -15.26 31.31
C THR A 191 22.08 -15.69 31.65
N LEU A 192 21.19 -14.75 31.97
CA LEU A 192 19.79 -15.04 32.26
C LEU A 192 19.08 -15.61 31.03
N LEU A 193 19.30 -15.04 29.84
CA LEU A 193 18.70 -15.52 28.59
C LEU A 193 19.09 -16.97 28.27
N PHE A 194 20.39 -17.27 28.35
CA PHE A 194 20.90 -18.61 28.08
C PHE A 194 20.36 -19.62 29.12
N ARG A 195 20.40 -19.27 30.42
CA ARG A 195 19.91 -20.15 31.48
C ARG A 195 18.39 -20.36 31.43
N ALA A 196 17.61 -19.36 31.04
CA ALA A 196 16.18 -19.51 30.81
C ALA A 196 15.89 -20.48 29.65
N GLY A 197 16.70 -20.45 28.58
CA GLY A 197 16.64 -21.43 27.50
C GLY A 197 17.02 -22.84 27.94
N CYS A 198 18.08 -22.97 28.74
CA CYS A 198 18.59 -24.25 29.28
C CYS A 198 17.75 -24.87 30.39
N HIS A 199 16.73 -24.17 30.89
CA HIS A 199 16.03 -24.60 32.10
C HIS A 199 15.31 -25.95 31.91
N ALA A 200 15.52 -26.88 32.84
CA ALA A 200 15.09 -28.29 32.71
C ALA A 200 13.58 -28.47 32.51
N ARG A 201 12.75 -27.58 33.07
CA ARG A 201 11.28 -27.62 32.87
C ARG A 201 10.81 -27.21 31.48
N GLY A 202 11.69 -26.66 30.63
CA GLY A 202 11.35 -26.33 29.24
C GLY A 202 10.25 -25.28 29.05
N ARG A 203 9.97 -24.45 30.07
CA ARG A 203 8.91 -23.42 30.04
C ARG A 203 9.20 -22.40 28.94
N PRO A 204 8.24 -22.08 28.03
CA PRO A 204 8.40 -21.03 27.03
C PRO A 204 8.93 -19.71 27.59
N VAL A 205 9.66 -18.97 26.75
CA VAL A 205 10.20 -17.66 27.13
C VAL A 205 9.49 -16.56 26.35
N LEU A 206 9.09 -15.50 27.04
CA LEU A 206 8.63 -14.25 26.45
C LEU A 206 9.71 -13.18 26.63
N LEU A 207 10.40 -12.82 25.55
CA LEU A 207 11.50 -11.86 25.57
C LEU A 207 11.02 -10.46 25.15
N LYS A 208 11.02 -9.51 26.09
CA LYS A 208 10.72 -8.11 25.79
C LYS A 208 11.91 -7.40 25.16
N ARG A 209 11.65 -6.67 24.07
CA ARG A 209 12.65 -5.81 23.43
C ARG A 209 13.18 -4.76 24.41
N GLY A 210 14.49 -4.55 24.38
CA GLY A 210 15.17 -3.53 25.17
C GLY A 210 14.75 -2.14 24.72
N MET A 211 14.53 -1.23 25.67
CA MET A 211 14.01 0.12 25.37
C MET A 211 14.92 1.00 24.51
N ALA A 212 16.17 0.62 24.30
CA ALA A 212 17.12 1.30 23.40
C ALA A 212 17.69 0.36 22.33
N ALA A 213 17.14 -0.86 22.22
CA ALA A 213 17.71 -1.89 21.38
C ALA A 213 17.27 -1.77 19.92
N THR A 214 18.21 -2.00 19.02
CA THR A 214 17.97 -2.23 17.59
C THR A 214 17.29 -3.59 17.36
N LEU A 215 16.76 -3.80 16.15
CA LEU A 215 16.21 -5.11 15.75
C LEU A 215 17.30 -6.19 15.72
N GLU A 216 18.53 -5.83 15.35
CA GLU A 216 19.65 -6.75 15.33
C GLU A 216 20.05 -7.20 16.73
N GLU A 217 20.14 -6.28 17.69
CA GLU A 217 20.40 -6.63 19.09
C GLU A 217 19.28 -7.50 19.68
N THR A 218 18.03 -7.24 19.30
CA THR A 218 16.87 -8.06 19.67
C THR A 218 17.01 -9.48 19.09
N ARG A 219 17.45 -9.59 17.83
CA ARG A 219 17.72 -10.86 17.15
C ARG A 219 18.80 -11.66 17.87
N LEU A 220 19.90 -11.00 18.23
CA LEU A 220 21.01 -11.62 18.95
C LEU A 220 20.62 -12.00 20.39
N ALA A 221 19.75 -11.25 21.06
CA ALA A 221 19.22 -11.64 22.36
C ALA A 221 18.34 -12.90 22.27
N ALA A 222 17.48 -12.99 21.25
CA ALA A 222 16.70 -14.20 20.97
C ALA A 222 17.58 -15.42 20.67
N GLU A 223 18.75 -15.20 20.07
CA GLU A 223 19.75 -16.22 19.78
C GLU A 223 20.28 -16.88 21.05
N TYR A 224 20.58 -16.11 22.11
CA TYR A 224 21.04 -16.67 23.39
C TYR A 224 20.04 -17.64 24.01
N VAL A 225 18.73 -17.32 23.97
CA VAL A 225 17.68 -18.21 24.48
C VAL A 225 17.63 -19.49 23.66
N GLN A 226 17.65 -19.37 22.33
CA GLN A 226 17.62 -20.54 21.43
C GLN A 226 18.86 -21.43 21.58
N LEU A 227 20.04 -20.85 21.77
CA LEU A 227 21.26 -21.61 22.07
C LEU A 227 21.12 -22.39 23.39
N GLY A 228 20.54 -21.76 24.41
CA GLY A 228 20.24 -22.44 25.67
C GLY A 228 19.27 -23.61 25.48
N ARG A 229 18.21 -23.42 24.69
CA ARG A 229 17.25 -24.48 24.33
C ARG A 229 17.92 -25.66 23.65
N LEU A 230 18.73 -25.37 22.64
CA LEU A 230 19.50 -26.38 21.92
C LEU A 230 20.43 -27.12 22.87
N CYS A 231 21.09 -26.42 23.81
CA CYS A 231 21.95 -27.01 24.82
C CYS A 231 21.18 -27.98 25.75
N ALA A 232 19.95 -27.63 26.15
CA ALA A 232 19.07 -28.50 26.92
C ALA A 232 18.39 -29.62 26.11
N GLY A 233 18.59 -29.69 24.80
CA GLY A 233 18.04 -30.73 23.94
C GLY A 233 16.61 -30.48 23.46
N PHE A 234 16.15 -29.23 23.48
CA PHE A 234 14.88 -28.85 22.87
C PHE A 234 15.06 -28.50 21.39
N ASP A 235 14.33 -29.18 20.51
CA ASP A 235 14.35 -28.92 19.05
C ASP A 235 13.46 -27.73 18.65
N GLU A 236 12.45 -27.41 19.47
CA GLU A 236 11.55 -26.26 19.27
C GLU A 236 12.08 -25.00 19.97
N PRO A 237 11.97 -23.81 19.35
CA PRO A 237 12.50 -22.60 19.95
C PRO A 237 11.76 -22.15 21.22
N ARG A 238 10.45 -22.43 21.33
CA ARG A 238 9.57 -22.08 22.47
C ARG A 238 9.86 -20.67 23.03
N LEU A 239 9.91 -19.72 22.10
CA LEU A 239 10.31 -18.33 22.33
C LEU A 239 9.34 -17.41 21.59
N MET A 240 8.82 -16.44 22.31
CA MET A 240 8.05 -15.32 21.78
C MET A 240 8.81 -14.02 22.01
N LEU A 241 8.72 -13.10 21.05
CA LEU A 241 9.25 -11.74 21.20
C LEU A 241 8.13 -10.78 21.57
N CYS A 242 8.46 -9.73 22.30
CA CYS A 242 7.51 -8.71 22.70
C CYS A 242 8.04 -7.31 22.35
N GLU A 243 7.42 -6.68 21.35
CA GLU A 243 7.62 -5.26 21.04
C GLU A 243 6.86 -4.42 22.09
N ARG A 244 7.55 -3.46 22.70
CA ARG A 244 7.06 -2.75 23.90
C ARG A 244 7.42 -1.27 23.93
N GLY A 245 7.87 -0.76 22.78
CA GLY A 245 8.32 0.60 22.55
C GLY A 245 9.81 0.80 22.84
N VAL A 246 10.40 1.70 22.05
CA VAL A 246 11.77 2.20 22.18
C VAL A 246 11.80 3.66 22.59
N ARG A 247 12.91 4.09 23.18
CA ARG A 247 13.14 5.47 23.57
C ARG A 247 13.46 6.29 22.33
N THR A 248 12.70 7.36 22.14
CA THR A 248 12.92 8.36 21.09
C THR A 248 13.08 9.74 21.73
N PHE A 249 13.08 10.80 20.91
CA PHE A 249 13.06 12.19 21.37
C PHE A 249 11.67 12.65 21.86
N GLU A 250 10.62 11.86 21.65
CA GLU A 250 9.23 12.25 21.91
C GLU A 250 8.88 12.14 23.42
N PRO A 251 8.51 13.24 24.09
CA PRO A 251 8.18 13.23 25.52
C PRO A 251 6.73 12.83 25.85
N GLU A 252 5.78 12.92 24.91
CA GLU A 252 4.35 12.75 25.21
C GLU A 252 3.94 11.28 25.45
N VAL A 253 4.79 10.32 25.07
CA VAL A 253 4.58 8.89 25.32
C VAL A 253 5.75 8.29 26.08
N ARG A 254 5.49 7.26 26.89
CA ARG A 254 6.55 6.63 27.69
C ARG A 254 7.64 6.00 26.82
N PHE A 255 7.24 5.32 25.74
CA PHE A 255 8.10 4.80 24.68
C PHE A 255 7.34 4.78 23.35
N ALA A 256 8.00 5.12 22.25
CA ALA A 256 7.38 5.03 20.93
C ALA A 256 7.25 3.55 20.53
N LEU A 257 6.01 3.06 20.36
CA LEU A 257 5.77 1.70 19.88
C LEU A 257 6.24 1.55 18.43
N ASP A 258 7.30 0.78 18.22
CA ASP A 258 7.85 0.52 16.89
C ASP A 258 7.06 -0.58 16.18
N VAL A 259 5.90 -0.21 15.63
CA VAL A 259 4.98 -1.14 14.97
C VAL A 259 5.63 -1.85 13.78
N ALA A 260 6.61 -1.22 13.12
CA ALA A 260 7.36 -1.82 12.02
C ALA A 260 8.26 -2.98 12.47
N ALA A 261 8.71 -3.00 13.73
CA ALA A 261 9.50 -4.10 14.30
C ALA A 261 8.77 -5.43 14.23
N ILE A 262 7.43 -5.43 14.38
CA ILE A 262 6.60 -6.64 14.43
C ILE A 262 6.77 -7.48 13.16
N PRO A 263 6.43 -6.99 11.95
CA PRO A 263 6.60 -7.77 10.72
C PRO A 263 8.06 -8.04 10.36
N LEU A 264 8.99 -7.14 10.71
CA LEU A 264 10.42 -7.32 10.41
C LEU A 264 11.05 -8.46 11.23
N LEU A 265 10.73 -8.54 12.52
CA LEU A 265 11.18 -9.62 13.40
C LEU A 265 10.52 -10.95 13.01
N GLN A 266 9.21 -10.95 12.72
CA GLN A 266 8.51 -12.13 12.20
C GLN A 266 9.15 -12.66 10.92
N ARG A 267 9.50 -11.79 9.97
CA ARG A 267 10.14 -12.20 8.71
C ARG A 267 11.52 -12.80 8.92
N THR A 268 12.30 -12.23 9.84
CA THR A 268 13.72 -12.59 10.03
C THR A 268 13.88 -13.82 10.92
N LEU A 269 13.03 -13.99 11.93
CA LEU A 269 13.15 -15.04 12.95
C LEU A 269 12.06 -16.11 12.86
N GLN A 270 10.92 -15.82 12.24
CA GLN A 270 9.74 -16.69 12.16
C GLN A 270 9.16 -17.13 13.51
N LEU A 271 9.54 -16.43 14.58
CA LEU A 271 8.99 -16.58 15.92
C LEU A 271 7.73 -15.72 16.06
N PRO A 272 6.80 -16.09 16.96
CA PRO A 272 5.69 -15.21 17.32
C PRO A 272 6.21 -13.89 17.89
N VAL A 273 5.61 -12.78 17.44
CA VAL A 273 5.89 -11.44 17.96
C VAL A 273 4.60 -10.85 18.51
N ILE A 274 4.54 -10.67 19.82
CA ILE A 274 3.43 -10.02 20.53
C ILE A 274 3.78 -8.55 20.81
N ALA A 275 2.78 -7.73 21.16
CA ALA A 275 2.99 -6.33 21.53
C ALA A 275 2.52 -6.00 22.96
N ASP A 276 3.24 -5.11 23.63
CA ASP A 276 2.90 -4.53 24.95
C ASP A 276 2.58 -3.04 24.78
N PRO A 277 1.33 -2.70 24.44
CA PRO A 277 0.90 -1.32 24.26
C PRO A 277 0.78 -0.57 25.59
N SER A 278 0.58 -1.27 26.72
CA SER A 278 0.47 -0.65 28.04
C SER A 278 1.74 0.09 28.42
N HIS A 279 2.90 -0.59 28.37
CA HIS A 279 4.16 0.06 28.70
C HIS A 279 4.67 1.03 27.64
N ALA A 280 4.31 0.82 26.36
CA ALA A 280 4.66 1.76 25.30
C ALA A 280 3.92 3.09 25.51
N ALA A 281 2.60 3.03 25.68
CA ALA A 281 1.77 4.20 25.94
C ALA A 281 2.21 4.95 27.21
N GLY A 282 2.25 4.25 28.36
CA GLY A 282 2.36 4.89 29.67
C GLY A 282 1.07 5.55 30.17
N GLN A 283 -0.01 5.53 29.37
CA GLN A 283 -1.31 6.12 29.67
C GLN A 283 -2.46 5.30 29.08
N ARG A 284 -3.58 5.26 29.81
CA ARG A 284 -4.72 4.34 29.59
C ARG A 284 -5.42 4.54 28.24
N ASP A 285 -5.56 5.77 27.80
CA ASP A 285 -6.27 6.18 26.58
C ASP A 285 -5.55 5.75 25.29
N LEU A 286 -4.23 5.60 25.33
CA LEU A 286 -3.44 5.16 24.17
C LEU A 286 -3.29 3.64 24.07
N VAL A 287 -3.62 2.87 25.11
CA VAL A 287 -3.44 1.40 25.10
C VAL A 287 -4.26 0.74 24.00
N GLU A 288 -5.52 1.10 23.85
CA GLU A 288 -6.40 0.49 22.85
C GLU A 288 -6.03 0.87 21.40
N PRO A 289 -5.80 2.15 21.04
CA PRO A 289 -5.29 2.51 19.72
C PRO A 289 -3.99 1.78 19.34
N LEU A 290 -3.03 1.70 20.25
CA LEU A 290 -1.76 1.02 20.00
C LEU A 290 -1.93 -0.50 19.89
N ALA A 291 -2.82 -1.11 20.68
CA ALA A 291 -3.16 -2.53 20.55
C ALA A 291 -3.73 -2.84 19.16
N ARG A 292 -4.66 -2.02 18.66
CA ARG A 292 -5.23 -2.17 17.32
C ARG A 292 -4.16 -2.00 16.24
N ALA A 293 -3.27 -1.01 16.37
CA ALA A 293 -2.17 -0.79 15.43
C ALA A 293 -1.22 -1.99 15.37
N ALA A 294 -0.85 -2.56 16.52
CA ALA A 294 -0.01 -3.74 16.58
C ALA A 294 -0.67 -4.97 15.92
N VAL A 295 -1.96 -5.21 16.19
CA VAL A 295 -2.72 -6.30 15.57
C VAL A 295 -2.86 -6.10 14.06
N ALA A 296 -3.14 -4.87 13.61
CA ALA A 296 -3.19 -4.54 12.18
C ALA A 296 -1.86 -4.76 11.47
N ALA A 297 -0.73 -4.51 12.14
CA ALA A 297 0.60 -4.80 11.64
C ALA A 297 0.97 -6.30 11.68
N GLY A 298 0.09 -7.14 12.21
CA GLY A 298 0.23 -8.60 12.20
C GLY A 298 0.80 -9.19 13.48
N ALA A 299 0.72 -8.51 14.63
CA ALA A 299 1.14 -9.08 15.92
C ALA A 299 0.41 -10.38 16.24
N ASP A 300 1.14 -11.37 16.76
CA ASP A 300 0.64 -12.69 17.14
C ASP A 300 0.00 -12.70 18.53
N GLY A 301 0.03 -11.57 19.24
CA GLY A 301 -0.56 -11.45 20.55
C GLY A 301 -0.41 -10.07 21.17
N LEU A 302 -1.04 -9.89 22.33
CA LEU A 302 -1.02 -8.67 23.11
C LEU A 302 -0.71 -8.99 24.58
N LEU A 303 0.08 -8.14 25.23
CA LEU A 303 0.33 -8.18 26.67
C LEU A 303 -0.24 -6.91 27.28
N ILE A 304 -1.37 -7.02 27.98
CA ILE A 304 -2.18 -5.89 28.45
C ILE A 304 -2.21 -5.84 29.98
N GLU A 305 -2.04 -4.65 30.54
CA GLU A 305 -2.23 -4.42 31.97
C GLU A 305 -3.68 -4.11 32.30
N VAL A 306 -4.24 -4.85 33.24
CA VAL A 306 -5.65 -4.74 33.68
C VAL A 306 -5.72 -4.75 35.20
N HIS A 307 -6.58 -3.92 35.76
CA HIS A 307 -6.89 -3.89 37.19
C HIS A 307 -8.37 -3.58 37.41
N THR A 308 -8.96 -4.09 38.49
CA THR A 308 -10.36 -3.81 38.84
C THR A 308 -10.56 -2.35 39.28
N ASP A 309 -9.55 -1.80 39.97
CA ASP A 309 -9.46 -0.38 40.34
C ASP A 309 -8.08 0.21 39.99
N PRO A 310 -7.84 0.59 38.72
CA PRO A 310 -6.53 1.03 38.25
C PRO A 310 -5.95 2.24 38.99
N ASP A 311 -6.79 3.12 39.52
CA ASP A 311 -6.35 4.35 40.19
C ASP A 311 -5.77 4.07 41.58
N ARG A 312 -6.05 2.88 42.14
CA ARG A 312 -5.50 2.37 43.41
C ARG A 312 -4.43 1.29 43.24
N ALA A 313 -4.04 0.96 42.02
CA ALA A 313 -2.99 -0.03 41.76
C ALA A 313 -1.65 0.40 42.39
N TRP A 314 -0.91 -0.55 42.97
CA TRP A 314 0.37 -0.28 43.65
C TRP A 314 1.52 -0.03 42.66
N SER A 315 1.31 -0.31 41.37
CA SER A 315 2.23 0.05 40.29
C SER A 315 1.53 0.27 38.95
N ASP A 316 2.05 1.23 38.16
CA ASP A 316 1.65 1.52 36.77
C ASP A 316 0.12 1.73 36.54
N GLY A 317 -0.59 2.30 37.51
CA GLY A 317 -2.05 2.56 37.40
C GLY A 317 -2.46 3.46 36.23
N ALA A 318 -1.60 4.40 35.82
CA ALA A 318 -1.85 5.34 34.72
C ALA A 318 -2.01 4.67 33.35
N GLN A 319 -1.32 3.56 33.11
CA GLN A 319 -1.37 2.79 31.85
C GLN A 319 -2.27 1.54 31.93
N THR A 320 -2.82 1.26 33.10
CA THR A 320 -3.58 0.04 33.37
C THR A 320 -5.05 0.24 33.01
N LEU A 321 -5.63 -0.70 32.25
CA LEU A 321 -7.04 -0.63 31.84
C LEU A 321 -7.97 -1.08 32.97
N GLY A 322 -9.14 -0.46 33.07
CA GLY A 322 -10.25 -0.94 33.89
C GLY A 322 -11.11 -1.99 33.17
N PRO A 323 -12.06 -2.63 33.88
CA PRO A 323 -12.89 -3.73 33.34
C PRO A 323 -13.58 -3.41 32.01
N ALA A 324 -14.29 -2.28 31.93
CA ALA A 324 -15.05 -1.89 30.74
C ALA A 324 -14.15 -1.62 29.54
N ALA A 325 -13.02 -0.94 29.76
CA ALA A 325 -12.05 -0.61 28.70
C ALA A 325 -11.35 -1.88 28.18
N PHE A 326 -10.98 -2.80 29.07
CA PHE A 326 -10.40 -4.08 28.67
C PHE A 326 -11.36 -4.92 27.83
N GLY A 327 -12.61 -5.08 28.27
CA GLY A 327 -13.63 -5.80 27.49
C GLY A 327 -13.90 -5.16 26.13
N SER A 328 -13.87 -3.82 26.05
CA SER A 328 -13.93 -3.07 24.78
C SER A 328 -12.77 -3.41 23.87
N LEU A 329 -11.53 -3.32 24.37
CA LEU A 329 -10.32 -3.62 23.63
C LEU A 329 -10.36 -5.04 23.05
N VAL A 330 -10.66 -6.06 23.86
CA VAL A 330 -10.68 -7.47 23.39
C VAL A 330 -11.68 -7.67 22.25
N ARG A 331 -12.88 -7.10 22.36
CA ARG A 331 -13.88 -7.15 21.28
C ARG A 331 -13.36 -6.49 20.00
N HIS A 332 -12.77 -5.31 20.11
CA HIS A 332 -12.31 -4.57 18.94
C HIS A 332 -11.12 -5.24 18.24
N VAL A 333 -10.14 -5.76 18.98
CA VAL A 333 -8.97 -6.43 18.36
C VAL A 333 -9.34 -7.78 17.75
N ARG A 334 -10.29 -8.54 18.34
CA ARG A 334 -10.79 -9.78 17.74
C ARG A 334 -11.61 -9.52 16.48
N ALA A 335 -12.45 -8.48 16.49
CA ALA A 335 -13.16 -8.05 15.28
C ALA A 335 -12.19 -7.64 14.17
N LEU A 336 -11.13 -6.91 14.52
CA LEU A 336 -10.08 -6.51 13.58
C LEU A 336 -9.38 -7.73 12.95
N VAL A 337 -9.03 -8.76 13.73
CA VAL A 337 -8.45 -10.01 13.19
C VAL A 337 -9.39 -10.68 12.19
N ALA A 338 -10.69 -10.74 12.49
CA ALA A 338 -11.67 -11.31 11.56
C ALA A 338 -11.74 -10.53 10.25
N VAL A 339 -11.70 -9.20 10.31
CA VAL A 339 -11.68 -8.33 9.12
C VAL A 339 -10.38 -8.51 8.33
N VAL A 340 -9.22 -8.49 8.99
CA VAL A 340 -7.92 -8.68 8.31
C VAL A 340 -7.84 -10.07 7.66
N ALA A 341 -8.35 -11.11 8.33
CA ALA A 341 -8.43 -12.45 7.77
C ALA A 341 -9.37 -12.52 6.54
N LEU A 342 -10.52 -11.83 6.59
CA LEU A 342 -11.43 -11.71 5.44
C LEU A 342 -10.75 -11.03 4.25
N LEU A 343 -10.02 -9.95 4.48
CA LEU A 343 -9.26 -9.24 3.45
C LEU A 343 -8.13 -10.11 2.84
N MET A 344 -7.53 -11.00 3.62
CA MET A 344 -6.46 -11.91 3.17
C MET A 344 -6.98 -13.18 2.48
N VAL A 345 -8.14 -13.72 2.88
CA VAL A 345 -8.78 -14.87 2.22
C VAL A 345 -9.23 -14.52 0.79
N SER A 346 -9.57 -13.24 0.54
CA SER A 346 -9.82 -12.72 -0.81
C SER A 346 -8.62 -12.84 -1.77
N LEU A 347 -7.41 -13.11 -1.26
CA LEU A 347 -6.19 -13.28 -2.06
C LEU A 347 -5.77 -14.75 -2.25
N THR A 348 -6.40 -15.72 -1.57
CA THR A 348 -5.92 -17.13 -1.58
C THR A 348 -6.99 -18.18 -1.93
N ALA A 349 -8.22 -17.79 -2.23
CA ALA A 349 -9.26 -18.72 -2.70
C ALA A 349 -9.01 -19.20 -4.15
N ARG A 350 -8.06 -20.11 -4.34
CA ARG A 350 -8.06 -21.07 -5.47
C ARG A 350 -8.78 -22.34 -4.99
N ALA A 351 -10.11 -22.40 -5.10
CA ALA A 351 -10.86 -23.68 -5.12
C ALA A 351 -12.39 -23.57 -5.29
N GLN A 352 -13.01 -22.39 -5.23
CA GLN A 352 -14.38 -22.16 -5.73
C GLN A 352 -14.35 -20.87 -6.54
N GLY A 353 -14.99 -20.85 -7.72
CA GLY A 353 -14.80 -19.85 -8.78
C GLY A 353 -14.40 -18.47 -8.26
N SER A 354 -13.19 -18.03 -8.59
CA SER A 354 -12.66 -16.73 -8.17
C SER A 354 -13.64 -15.63 -8.59
N PRO A 355 -14.03 -14.69 -7.71
CA PRO A 355 -14.90 -13.58 -8.09
C PRO A 355 -14.26 -12.68 -9.16
N PHE A 356 -12.96 -12.84 -9.42
CA PHE A 356 -12.19 -12.06 -10.39
C PHE A 356 -12.09 -12.70 -11.77
N GLU A 357 -12.46 -13.97 -11.94
CA GLU A 357 -12.22 -14.73 -13.17
C GLU A 357 -13.53 -15.28 -13.73
N SER A 358 -13.64 -15.35 -15.06
CA SER A 358 -14.70 -16.11 -15.72
C SER A 358 -14.15 -17.38 -16.34
N SER A 359 -14.99 -18.43 -16.40
CA SER A 359 -14.74 -19.66 -17.16
C SER A 359 -15.29 -19.60 -18.59
N GLY A 360 -15.77 -18.43 -19.02
CA GLY A 360 -16.41 -18.21 -20.32
C GLY A 360 -15.40 -18.08 -21.47
N PRO A 361 -15.87 -18.12 -22.72
CA PRO A 361 -15.03 -17.95 -23.89
C PRO A 361 -14.34 -16.58 -23.86
N THR A 362 -13.06 -16.55 -24.28
CA THR A 362 -12.30 -15.33 -24.52
C THR A 362 -12.98 -14.48 -25.59
N ALA A 363 -12.89 -13.14 -25.46
CA ALA A 363 -13.32 -12.22 -26.50
C ALA A 363 -12.70 -12.59 -27.86
N ALA A 364 -13.37 -12.21 -28.96
CA ALA A 364 -12.83 -12.42 -30.30
C ALA A 364 -11.42 -11.82 -30.39
N VAL A 365 -10.45 -12.61 -30.86
CA VAL A 365 -9.03 -12.24 -30.85
C VAL A 365 -8.83 -11.02 -31.73
N SER A 366 -8.54 -9.88 -31.10
CA SER A 366 -8.20 -8.64 -31.80
C SER A 366 -6.73 -8.62 -32.24
N ARG A 367 -6.35 -7.65 -33.06
CA ARG A 367 -4.94 -7.47 -33.43
C ARG A 367 -4.07 -7.11 -32.22
N ILE A 368 -4.61 -6.37 -31.24
CA ILE A 368 -3.97 -6.11 -29.95
C ILE A 368 -3.62 -7.43 -29.27
N ASP A 369 -4.59 -8.35 -29.17
CA ASP A 369 -4.41 -9.63 -28.50
C ASP A 369 -3.36 -10.50 -29.18
N ALA A 370 -3.37 -10.55 -30.51
CA ALA A 370 -2.36 -11.28 -31.28
C ALA A 370 -0.93 -10.78 -31.01
N LEU A 371 -0.71 -9.47 -30.92
CA LEU A 371 0.61 -8.88 -30.64
C LEU A 371 1.08 -9.15 -29.20
N VAL A 372 0.17 -9.03 -28.24
CA VAL A 372 0.47 -9.28 -26.83
C VAL A 372 0.75 -10.77 -26.61
N ASP A 373 -0.08 -11.66 -27.14
CA ASP A 373 0.09 -13.11 -26.99
C ASP A 373 1.34 -13.63 -27.69
N GLU A 374 1.69 -13.05 -28.85
CA GLU A 374 2.98 -13.31 -29.49
C GLU A 374 4.15 -12.95 -28.56
N ARG A 375 4.12 -11.75 -27.97
CA ARG A 375 5.16 -11.31 -27.04
C ARG A 375 5.25 -12.19 -25.80
N LEU A 376 4.12 -12.58 -25.21
CA LEU A 376 4.09 -13.45 -24.05
C LEU A 376 4.66 -14.84 -24.36
N ARG A 377 4.33 -15.41 -25.53
CA ARG A 377 4.87 -16.70 -25.96
C ARG A 377 6.38 -16.66 -26.18
N GLN A 378 6.90 -15.59 -26.76
CA GLN A 378 8.35 -15.38 -26.93
C GLN A 378 9.10 -15.35 -25.60
N LEU A 379 8.45 -14.85 -24.55
CA LEU A 379 9.02 -14.73 -23.20
C LEU A 379 8.69 -15.92 -22.29
N GLY A 380 7.92 -16.91 -22.76
CA GLY A 380 7.48 -18.04 -21.94
C GLY A 380 6.53 -17.64 -20.81
N LEU A 381 5.79 -16.55 -20.97
CA LEU A 381 4.83 -16.03 -19.99
C LEU A 381 3.41 -16.51 -20.30
N GLU A 382 2.65 -16.86 -19.26
CA GLU A 382 1.26 -17.30 -19.38
C GLU A 382 0.29 -16.12 -19.16
N ALA A 383 -0.63 -15.93 -20.11
CA ALA A 383 -1.71 -14.96 -19.98
C ALA A 383 -2.78 -15.44 -18.98
N SER A 384 -3.31 -14.51 -18.20
CA SER A 384 -4.41 -14.78 -17.27
C SER A 384 -5.75 -14.89 -18.03
N PRO A 385 -6.69 -15.71 -17.53
CA PRO A 385 -8.00 -15.85 -18.17
C PRO A 385 -8.78 -14.53 -18.13
N PRO A 386 -9.90 -14.41 -18.86
CA PRO A 386 -10.76 -13.24 -18.78
C PRO A 386 -11.28 -12.97 -17.37
N CYS A 387 -11.46 -11.69 -17.04
CA CYS A 387 -12.07 -11.28 -15.80
C CYS A 387 -13.57 -11.63 -15.75
N SER A 388 -14.12 -11.70 -14.54
CA SER A 388 -15.56 -11.90 -14.34
C SER A 388 -16.36 -10.68 -14.81
N ASP A 389 -17.67 -10.85 -15.03
CA ASP A 389 -18.54 -9.74 -15.43
C ASP A 389 -18.66 -8.65 -14.36
N GLY A 390 -18.58 -9.02 -13.08
CA GLY A 390 -18.53 -8.05 -11.97
C GLY A 390 -17.28 -7.18 -12.03
N VAL A 391 -16.13 -7.77 -12.34
CA VAL A 391 -14.89 -7.02 -12.58
C VAL A 391 -15.03 -6.14 -13.83
N PHE A 392 -15.55 -6.68 -14.94
CA PHE A 392 -15.67 -5.93 -16.20
C PHE A 392 -16.54 -4.68 -16.05
N VAL A 393 -17.76 -4.82 -15.52
CA VAL A 393 -18.69 -3.67 -15.35
C VAL A 393 -18.11 -2.62 -14.42
N ARG A 394 -17.44 -3.04 -13.34
CA ARG A 394 -16.79 -2.14 -12.40
C ARG A 394 -15.61 -1.41 -13.03
N ARG A 395 -14.72 -2.17 -13.68
CA ARG A 395 -13.48 -1.67 -14.31
C ARG A 395 -13.80 -0.69 -15.41
N VAL A 396 -14.79 -0.95 -16.27
CA VAL A 396 -15.13 -0.06 -17.39
C VAL A 396 -15.71 1.27 -16.91
N HIS A 397 -16.61 1.26 -15.90
CA HIS A 397 -17.15 2.49 -15.34
C HIS A 397 -16.06 3.35 -14.68
N LEU A 398 -15.16 2.74 -13.89
CA LEU A 398 -14.05 3.46 -13.28
C LEU A 398 -13.05 3.98 -14.33
N ALA A 399 -12.69 3.16 -15.31
CA ALA A 399 -11.66 3.50 -16.31
C ALA A 399 -12.11 4.62 -17.27
N VAL A 400 -13.40 4.63 -17.61
CA VAL A 400 -13.98 5.47 -18.68
C VAL A 400 -14.74 6.67 -18.12
N LEU A 401 -15.42 6.52 -16.98
CA LEU A 401 -16.29 7.56 -16.41
C LEU A 401 -15.79 8.12 -15.07
N GLY A 402 -14.79 7.49 -14.46
CA GLY A 402 -14.30 7.88 -13.13
C GLY A 402 -15.38 7.76 -12.05
N THR A 403 -16.30 6.79 -12.16
CA THR A 403 -17.40 6.58 -11.20
C THR A 403 -17.75 5.10 -11.08
N LEU A 404 -18.45 4.71 -10.00
CA LEU A 404 -18.98 3.36 -9.84
C LEU A 404 -20.25 3.19 -10.67
N PRO A 405 -20.54 1.99 -11.22
CA PRO A 405 -21.89 1.69 -11.66
C PRO A 405 -22.83 1.76 -10.46
N THR A 406 -24.06 2.21 -10.68
CA THR A 406 -25.12 2.04 -9.69
C THR A 406 -25.42 0.55 -9.48
N ALA A 407 -25.96 0.20 -8.31
CA ALA A 407 -26.37 -1.19 -8.04
C ALA A 407 -27.36 -1.73 -9.08
N ALA A 408 -28.21 -0.87 -9.64
CA ALA A 408 -29.15 -1.21 -10.71
C ALA A 408 -28.44 -1.51 -12.04
N GLU A 409 -27.48 -0.67 -12.46
CA GLU A 409 -26.66 -0.91 -13.66
C GLU A 409 -25.85 -2.20 -13.53
N ALA A 410 -25.19 -2.40 -12.37
CA ALA A 410 -24.42 -3.63 -12.11
C ALA A 410 -25.32 -4.87 -12.15
N ARG A 411 -26.49 -4.83 -11.48
CA ARG A 411 -27.45 -5.93 -11.47
C ARG A 411 -27.98 -6.25 -12.86
N ALA A 412 -28.34 -5.23 -13.64
CA ALA A 412 -28.84 -5.41 -15.01
C ALA A 412 -27.78 -6.06 -15.90
N PHE A 413 -26.53 -5.60 -15.83
CA PHE A 413 -25.43 -6.17 -16.60
C PHE A 413 -25.10 -7.61 -16.20
N LEU A 414 -25.13 -7.92 -14.90
CA LEU A 414 -24.88 -9.27 -14.39
C LEU A 414 -25.99 -10.27 -14.73
N ALA A 415 -27.22 -9.78 -14.98
CA ALA A 415 -28.36 -10.60 -15.38
C ALA A 415 -28.52 -10.72 -16.90
N ASP A 416 -27.74 -9.95 -17.67
CA ASP A 416 -27.73 -9.99 -19.13
C ASP A 416 -26.86 -11.17 -19.60
N ASP A 417 -27.44 -12.11 -20.33
CA ASP A 417 -26.76 -13.29 -20.88
C ASP A 417 -26.43 -13.15 -22.37
N GLU A 418 -26.71 -11.99 -22.97
CA GLU A 418 -26.42 -11.76 -24.39
C GLU A 418 -24.90 -11.70 -24.66
N PRO A 419 -24.42 -12.31 -25.76
CA PRO A 419 -22.99 -12.43 -26.04
C PRO A 419 -22.30 -11.08 -26.31
N ASP A 420 -23.03 -10.06 -26.73
CA ASP A 420 -22.56 -8.71 -27.06
C ASP A 420 -22.74 -7.70 -25.91
N LYS A 421 -23.18 -8.13 -24.72
CA LYS A 421 -23.41 -7.24 -23.56
C LYS A 421 -22.21 -6.36 -23.21
N ARG A 422 -20.99 -6.89 -23.31
CA ARG A 422 -19.73 -6.16 -23.04
C ARG A 422 -19.51 -5.04 -24.07
N SER A 423 -19.74 -5.30 -25.36
CA SER A 423 -19.67 -4.28 -26.40
C SER A 423 -20.75 -3.21 -26.26
N ARG A 424 -21.99 -3.60 -25.98
CA ARG A 424 -23.07 -2.63 -25.72
C ARG A 424 -22.76 -1.74 -24.52
N LEU A 425 -22.21 -2.32 -23.44
CA LEU A 425 -21.82 -1.53 -22.27
C LEU A 425 -20.70 -0.55 -22.60
N VAL A 426 -19.66 -0.98 -23.33
CA VAL A 426 -18.56 -0.10 -23.78
C VAL A 426 -19.09 1.06 -24.61
N ASP A 427 -19.97 0.79 -25.58
CA ASP A 427 -20.57 1.82 -26.42
C ASP A 427 -21.41 2.80 -25.58
N ALA A 428 -22.22 2.28 -24.65
CA ALA A 428 -23.04 3.09 -23.75
C ALA A 428 -22.22 4.01 -22.84
N VAL A 429 -21.12 3.53 -22.25
CA VAL A 429 -20.28 4.37 -21.38
C VAL A 429 -19.48 5.40 -22.17
N LEU A 430 -19.03 5.10 -23.39
CA LEU A 430 -18.29 6.07 -24.19
C LEU A 430 -19.15 7.26 -24.65
N ASP A 431 -20.47 7.10 -24.71
CA ASP A 431 -21.41 8.17 -25.07
C ASP A 431 -21.95 8.97 -23.89
N ARG A 432 -21.61 8.59 -22.66
CA ARG A 432 -22.01 9.31 -21.46
C ARG A 432 -21.26 10.64 -21.30
N PRO A 433 -21.91 11.70 -20.80
CA PRO A 433 -21.25 12.99 -20.57
C PRO A 433 -20.10 12.90 -19.56
N GLU A 434 -20.16 11.95 -18.62
CA GLU A 434 -19.09 11.72 -17.64
C GLU A 434 -17.77 11.28 -18.28
N PHE A 435 -17.80 10.66 -19.47
CA PHE A 435 -16.58 10.38 -20.24
C PHE A 435 -15.83 11.68 -20.54
N ALA A 436 -16.53 12.70 -21.05
CA ALA A 436 -15.91 13.98 -21.38
C ALA A 436 -15.37 14.68 -20.13
N ALA A 437 -16.11 14.67 -19.02
CA ALA A 437 -15.67 15.27 -17.76
C ALA A 437 -14.41 14.58 -17.20
N PHE A 438 -14.39 13.25 -17.17
CA PHE A 438 -13.25 12.50 -16.63
C PHE A 438 -12.01 12.62 -17.52
N GLN A 439 -12.20 12.57 -18.85
CA GLN A 439 -11.10 12.82 -19.79
C GLN A 439 -10.62 14.27 -19.74
N ALA A 440 -11.51 15.24 -19.53
CA ALA A 440 -11.13 16.64 -19.36
C ALA A 440 -10.25 16.85 -18.13
N MET A 441 -10.55 16.19 -17.00
CA MET A 441 -9.71 16.24 -15.80
C MET A 441 -8.28 15.77 -16.10
N ARG A 442 -8.12 14.64 -16.80
CA ARG A 442 -6.80 14.13 -17.21
C ARG A 442 -6.08 15.06 -18.18
N TRP A 443 -6.81 15.68 -19.10
CA TRP A 443 -6.26 16.70 -19.99
C TRP A 443 -5.87 17.98 -19.24
N CYS A 444 -6.63 18.38 -18.23
CA CYS A 444 -6.32 19.54 -17.38
C CYS A 444 -4.98 19.35 -16.64
N ASP A 445 -4.66 18.14 -16.20
CA ASP A 445 -3.35 17.82 -15.60
C ASP A 445 -2.21 18.11 -16.60
N LEU A 446 -2.35 17.64 -17.84
CA LEU A 446 -1.33 17.78 -18.90
C LEU A 446 -1.22 19.20 -19.46
N LEU A 447 -2.35 19.90 -19.53
CA LEU A 447 -2.48 21.24 -20.07
C LEU A 447 -2.27 22.33 -19.01
N ARG A 448 -1.88 21.94 -17.78
CA ARG A 448 -1.54 22.83 -16.66
C ARG A 448 -2.68 23.81 -16.34
N VAL A 449 -3.88 23.29 -16.17
CA VAL A 449 -5.07 24.12 -15.88
C VAL A 449 -5.10 24.45 -14.38
N LYS A 450 -4.52 25.60 -14.03
CA LYS A 450 -4.31 26.06 -12.65
C LYS A 450 -4.36 27.59 -12.51
N ALA A 451 -5.04 28.09 -11.49
CA ALA A 451 -5.20 29.53 -11.26
C ALA A 451 -3.99 30.17 -10.57
N GLU A 452 -3.38 29.45 -9.63
CA GLU A 452 -2.25 29.91 -8.81
C GLU A 452 -0.89 29.78 -9.52
N PHE A 453 0.14 30.35 -8.90
CA PHE A 453 1.54 30.12 -9.22
C PHE A 453 1.88 28.61 -9.25
N PRO A 454 2.74 28.14 -10.18
CA PRO A 454 3.50 28.90 -11.17
C PRO A 454 2.74 29.28 -12.46
N ILE A 455 1.57 28.68 -12.70
CA ILE A 455 0.84 28.81 -13.98
C ILE A 455 0.15 30.18 -14.11
N ASN A 456 -0.49 30.66 -13.03
CA ASN A 456 -1.12 31.97 -12.93
C ASN A 456 -2.17 32.25 -14.01
N LEU A 457 -3.04 31.31 -14.38
CA LEU A 457 -4.08 31.57 -15.38
C LEU A 457 -5.19 32.49 -14.88
N TRP A 458 -5.39 32.54 -13.57
CA TRP A 458 -6.56 33.14 -12.92
C TRP A 458 -7.88 32.38 -13.15
N PRO A 459 -8.83 32.47 -12.22
CA PRO A 459 -10.01 31.60 -12.19
C PRO A 459 -10.88 31.71 -13.43
N ASN A 460 -11.04 32.92 -13.99
CA ASN A 460 -11.83 33.13 -15.21
C ASN A 460 -11.25 32.36 -16.40
N ALA A 461 -9.93 32.41 -16.60
CA ALA A 461 -9.27 31.66 -17.67
C ALA A 461 -9.30 30.15 -17.39
N VAL A 462 -9.07 29.72 -16.15
CA VAL A 462 -9.15 28.31 -15.75
C VAL A 462 -10.52 27.72 -16.07
N GLN A 463 -11.59 28.40 -15.67
CA GLN A 463 -12.95 27.93 -15.92
C GLN A 463 -13.28 27.95 -17.41
N ALA A 464 -12.86 28.97 -18.15
CA ALA A 464 -13.08 29.03 -19.59
C ALA A 464 -12.32 27.91 -20.32
N TYR A 465 -11.08 27.64 -19.89
CA TYR A 465 -10.20 26.66 -20.51
C TYR A 465 -10.66 25.23 -20.22
N GLN A 466 -10.98 24.90 -18.97
CA GLN A 466 -11.52 23.58 -18.63
C GLN A 466 -12.84 23.31 -19.37
N ARG A 467 -13.76 24.29 -19.43
CA ARG A 467 -15.02 24.14 -20.19
C ARG A 467 -14.76 23.89 -21.66
N TRP A 468 -13.81 24.61 -22.28
CA TRP A 468 -13.43 24.38 -23.67
C TRP A 468 -12.87 22.96 -23.88
N ILE A 469 -12.01 22.46 -22.99
CA ILE A 469 -11.47 21.09 -23.04
C ILE A 469 -12.61 20.07 -22.98
N GLU A 470 -13.48 20.18 -21.96
CA GLU A 470 -14.59 19.26 -21.76
C GLU A 470 -15.58 19.29 -22.93
N ASP A 471 -15.95 20.48 -23.41
CA ASP A 471 -16.87 20.61 -24.54
C ASP A 471 -16.26 20.10 -25.86
N SER A 472 -14.94 20.18 -26.03
CA SER A 472 -14.25 19.63 -27.18
C SER A 472 -14.32 18.10 -27.18
N LEU A 473 -14.08 17.48 -26.02
CA LEU A 473 -14.19 16.03 -25.84
C LEU A 473 -15.64 15.55 -25.96
N ARG A 474 -16.59 16.28 -25.38
CA ARG A 474 -18.03 15.96 -25.42
C ARG A 474 -18.57 15.99 -26.84
N ARG A 475 -18.14 16.95 -27.65
CA ARG A 475 -18.52 17.07 -29.07
C ARG A 475 -17.77 16.10 -29.98
N GLY A 476 -16.83 15.31 -29.44
CA GLY A 476 -16.01 14.40 -30.24
C GLY A 476 -15.09 15.13 -31.22
N MET A 477 -14.51 16.27 -30.81
CA MET A 477 -13.53 16.98 -31.63
C MET A 477 -12.38 16.04 -32.02
N PRO A 478 -12.09 15.86 -33.33
CA PRO A 478 -10.94 15.09 -33.78
C PRO A 478 -9.64 15.58 -33.14
N TYR A 479 -8.78 14.65 -32.72
CA TYR A 479 -7.58 15.01 -31.95
C TYR A 479 -6.59 15.89 -32.71
N ASP A 480 -6.47 15.74 -34.02
CA ASP A 480 -5.69 16.64 -34.88
C ASP A 480 -6.19 18.08 -34.81
N GLN A 481 -7.51 18.28 -34.83
CA GLN A 481 -8.12 19.61 -34.68
C GLN A 481 -7.91 20.16 -33.27
N PHE A 482 -8.02 19.33 -32.25
CA PHE A 482 -7.75 19.71 -30.86
C PHE A 482 -6.31 20.24 -30.71
N VAL A 483 -5.32 19.49 -31.21
CA VAL A 483 -3.89 19.83 -31.16
C VAL A 483 -3.60 21.09 -31.97
N ARG A 484 -4.11 21.17 -33.21
CA ARG A 484 -3.94 22.33 -34.09
C ARG A 484 -4.52 23.60 -33.48
N THR A 485 -5.69 23.50 -32.84
CA THR A 485 -6.34 24.64 -32.17
C THR A 485 -5.49 25.15 -31.02
N LEU A 486 -4.90 24.26 -30.20
CA LEU A 486 -4.02 24.64 -29.08
C LEU A 486 -2.70 25.26 -29.55
N LEU A 487 -2.03 24.68 -30.56
CA LEU A 487 -0.71 25.14 -31.02
C LEU A 487 -0.79 26.49 -31.74
N LEU A 488 -1.84 26.70 -32.55
CA LEU A 488 -2.03 27.92 -33.34
C LEU A 488 -2.86 28.98 -32.63
N ALA A 489 -3.29 28.72 -31.39
CA ALA A 489 -4.15 29.60 -30.63
C ALA A 489 -3.62 31.05 -30.58
N THR A 490 -4.55 31.99 -30.77
CA THR A 490 -4.33 33.44 -30.71
C THR A 490 -5.60 34.07 -30.14
N GLY A 491 -5.45 35.00 -29.21
CA GLY A 491 -6.56 35.70 -28.60
C GLY A 491 -6.40 35.88 -27.10
N SER A 492 -7.47 36.36 -26.49
CA SER A 492 -7.58 36.59 -25.05
C SER A 492 -7.62 35.26 -24.29
N ASN A 493 -6.85 35.14 -23.22
CA ASN A 493 -6.94 34.01 -22.29
C ASN A 493 -8.34 33.82 -21.64
N PHE A 494 -9.22 34.81 -21.71
CA PHE A 494 -10.61 34.70 -21.24
C PHE A 494 -11.62 34.39 -22.35
N ARG A 495 -11.42 34.91 -23.57
CA ARG A 495 -12.39 34.79 -24.68
C ARG A 495 -12.00 33.79 -25.77
N ALA A 496 -10.73 33.44 -25.87
CA ALA A 496 -10.18 32.40 -26.73
C ALA A 496 -9.48 31.36 -25.85
N PRO A 497 -10.24 30.50 -25.12
CA PRO A 497 -9.69 29.71 -24.02
C PRO A 497 -8.55 28.78 -24.41
N GLU A 498 -8.50 28.32 -25.66
CA GLU A 498 -7.41 27.53 -26.26
C GLU A 498 -6.04 28.21 -26.17
N SER A 499 -6.00 29.56 -26.16
CA SER A 499 -4.76 30.34 -25.98
C SER A 499 -4.09 30.09 -24.62
N ASN A 500 -4.84 29.56 -23.66
CA ASN A 500 -4.31 29.21 -22.35
C ASN A 500 -3.25 28.12 -22.42
N PHE A 501 -3.19 27.28 -23.46
CA PHE A 501 -2.09 26.31 -23.58
C PHE A 501 -0.72 26.98 -23.57
N LEU A 502 -0.53 28.00 -24.41
CA LEU A 502 0.72 28.76 -24.51
C LEU A 502 0.91 29.66 -23.29
N ARG A 503 -0.17 30.28 -22.82
CA ARG A 503 -0.14 31.17 -21.64
C ARG A 503 0.12 30.44 -20.32
N ALA A 504 -0.25 29.16 -20.21
CA ALA A 504 -0.03 28.33 -19.03
C ALA A 504 1.43 27.89 -18.86
N VAL A 505 2.30 28.11 -19.85
CA VAL A 505 3.71 27.75 -19.74
C VAL A 505 4.43 28.80 -18.89
N ALA A 506 5.03 28.36 -17.77
CA ALA A 506 5.74 29.25 -16.85
C ALA A 506 6.97 29.89 -17.52
N ASP A 507 7.77 29.10 -18.25
CA ASP A 507 8.83 29.59 -19.12
C ASP A 507 8.27 29.96 -20.50
N ARG A 508 7.99 31.25 -20.70
CA ARG A 508 7.43 31.78 -21.94
C ARG A 508 8.49 32.06 -23.03
N THR A 509 9.72 31.61 -22.85
CA THR A 509 10.71 31.65 -23.93
C THR A 509 10.31 30.68 -25.05
N PRO A 510 10.82 30.87 -26.28
CA PRO A 510 10.55 29.92 -27.37
C PRO A 510 11.00 28.48 -27.03
N ALA A 511 12.08 28.34 -26.26
CA ALA A 511 12.55 27.06 -25.75
C ALA A 511 11.57 26.43 -24.73
N GLY A 512 11.03 27.22 -23.80
CA GLY A 512 10.01 26.76 -22.85
C GLY A 512 8.72 26.30 -23.53
N LEU A 513 8.23 27.05 -24.52
CA LEU A 513 7.06 26.67 -25.33
C LEU A 513 7.29 25.41 -26.16
N ALA A 514 8.47 25.28 -26.77
CA ALA A 514 8.88 24.08 -27.48
C ALA A 514 8.91 22.85 -26.56
N LYS A 515 9.49 23.00 -25.36
CA LYS A 515 9.54 21.94 -24.34
C LYS A 515 8.13 21.50 -23.92
N ALA A 516 7.25 22.45 -23.61
CA ALA A 516 5.87 22.13 -23.21
C ALA A 516 5.08 21.45 -24.35
N SER A 517 5.28 21.90 -25.59
CA SER A 517 4.63 21.32 -26.77
C SER A 517 5.12 19.91 -27.07
N ALA A 518 6.42 19.66 -26.98
CA ALA A 518 6.98 18.32 -27.15
C ALA A 518 6.54 17.36 -26.04
N LEU A 519 6.54 17.79 -24.78
CA LEU A 519 6.06 16.96 -23.68
C LEU A 519 4.57 16.60 -23.84
N THR A 520 3.75 17.59 -24.23
CA THR A 520 2.30 17.41 -24.33
C THR A 520 1.92 16.52 -25.53
N PHE A 521 2.45 16.81 -26.72
CA PHE A 521 1.96 16.24 -27.98
C PHE A 521 2.89 15.20 -28.61
N LEU A 522 4.19 15.25 -28.34
CA LEU A 522 5.12 14.19 -28.72
C LEU A 522 5.32 13.18 -27.57
N GLY A 523 4.90 13.50 -26.35
CA GLY A 523 5.19 12.68 -25.18
C GLY A 523 6.70 12.48 -25.00
N ALA A 524 7.50 13.52 -25.26
CA ALA A 524 8.95 13.43 -25.25
C ALA A 524 9.57 14.50 -24.34
N ARG A 525 10.55 14.08 -23.53
CA ARG A 525 11.39 14.95 -22.70
C ARG A 525 12.62 15.37 -23.49
N ILE A 526 12.52 16.54 -24.13
CA ILE A 526 13.48 16.97 -25.15
C ILE A 526 14.84 17.42 -24.58
N GLU A 527 15.03 17.45 -23.27
CA GLU A 527 16.29 17.88 -22.63
C GLU A 527 17.50 17.04 -23.05
N SER A 528 17.27 15.75 -23.37
CA SER A 528 18.28 14.83 -23.87
C SER A 528 18.57 15.00 -25.36
N TRP A 529 17.76 15.79 -26.09
CA TRP A 529 17.94 15.96 -27.53
C TRP A 529 19.14 16.85 -27.85
N PRO A 530 19.78 16.64 -29.03
CA PRO A 530 20.83 17.53 -29.52
C PRO A 530 20.38 18.99 -29.48
N GLN A 531 21.29 19.89 -29.10
CA GLN A 531 20.97 21.31 -28.93
C GLN A 531 20.40 21.94 -30.21
N GLU A 532 20.96 21.61 -31.37
CA GLU A 532 20.48 22.08 -32.68
C GLU A 532 19.01 21.70 -32.92
N ARG A 533 18.62 20.47 -32.56
CA ARG A 533 17.24 19.98 -32.67
C ARG A 533 16.28 20.73 -31.74
N ARG A 534 16.74 21.05 -30.51
CA ARG A 534 15.98 21.85 -29.55
C ARG A 534 15.81 23.30 -30.02
N ASP A 535 16.88 23.91 -30.52
CA ASP A 535 16.88 25.28 -31.03
C ASP A 535 16.00 25.39 -32.29
N GLY A 536 16.01 24.36 -33.14
CA GLY A 536 15.10 24.22 -34.27
C GLY A 536 13.63 24.25 -33.87
N LEU A 537 13.23 23.39 -32.93
CA LEU A 537 11.84 23.38 -32.43
C LEU A 537 11.49 24.71 -31.73
N ALA A 538 12.42 25.29 -30.95
CA ALA A 538 12.23 26.59 -30.32
C ALA A 538 11.97 27.70 -31.35
N SER A 539 12.63 27.66 -32.52
CA SER A 539 12.42 28.66 -33.58
C SER A 539 10.96 28.70 -34.08
N CYS A 540 10.24 27.58 -34.01
CA CYS A 540 8.82 27.51 -34.37
C CYS A 540 7.92 28.38 -33.47
N PHE A 541 8.38 28.71 -32.26
CA PHE A 541 7.65 29.52 -31.28
C PHE A 541 8.26 30.92 -31.10
N ALA A 542 9.27 31.29 -31.88
CA ALA A 542 10.04 32.55 -31.71
C ALA A 542 9.17 33.82 -31.83
N GLN A 543 8.09 33.74 -32.61
CA GLN A 543 7.19 34.86 -32.90
C GLN A 543 5.91 34.85 -32.06
N VAL A 544 5.82 33.99 -31.02
CA VAL A 544 4.74 34.08 -30.03
C VAL A 544 4.98 35.27 -29.12
N ALA A 545 3.97 36.13 -28.99
CA ALA A 545 4.00 37.34 -28.18
C ALA A 545 2.78 37.43 -27.26
N TYR A 546 2.91 38.27 -26.24
CA TYR A 546 1.90 38.49 -25.21
C TYR A 546 1.70 39.99 -25.01
N LYS A 547 0.46 40.42 -24.82
CA LYS A 547 0.15 41.79 -24.41
C LYS A 547 -0.97 41.82 -23.38
N SER A 548 -0.80 42.65 -22.35
CA SER A 548 -1.86 42.91 -21.37
C SER A 548 -2.98 43.76 -21.99
N THR A 549 -4.17 43.67 -21.42
CA THR A 549 -5.28 44.57 -21.74
C THR A 549 -5.61 45.47 -20.55
N LEU A 550 -6.64 46.32 -20.69
CA LEU A 550 -7.19 47.09 -19.57
C LEU A 550 -7.94 46.21 -18.56
N GLU A 551 -8.40 45.03 -18.99
CA GLU A 551 -9.06 44.10 -18.10
C GLU A 551 -8.02 43.39 -17.24
N TRP A 552 -8.22 43.47 -15.93
CA TRP A 552 -7.26 42.94 -14.98
C TRP A 552 -7.05 41.43 -15.19
N LYS A 553 -5.78 41.03 -15.34
CA LYS A 553 -5.33 39.64 -15.56
C LYS A 553 -5.71 39.02 -16.90
N GLU A 554 -6.35 39.78 -17.78
CA GLU A 554 -6.44 39.39 -19.18
C GLU A 554 -5.10 39.62 -19.89
N GLU A 555 -4.71 38.64 -20.70
CA GLU A 555 -3.56 38.71 -21.58
C GLU A 555 -3.93 38.12 -22.94
N ILE A 556 -3.49 38.78 -24.00
CA ILE A 556 -3.69 38.32 -25.37
C ILE A 556 -2.41 37.62 -25.82
N VAL A 557 -2.53 36.35 -26.18
CA VAL A 557 -1.50 35.61 -26.92
C VAL A 557 -1.66 35.90 -28.40
N PHE A 558 -0.61 36.29 -29.10
CA PHE A 558 -0.70 36.57 -30.53
C PHE A 558 0.60 36.26 -31.28
N PHE A 559 0.46 36.10 -32.59
CA PHE A 559 1.58 36.00 -33.52
C PHE A 559 2.12 37.40 -33.87
N ASP A 560 3.41 37.63 -33.62
CA ASP A 560 4.12 38.88 -33.91
C ASP A 560 5.17 38.67 -35.01
N PRO A 561 4.82 38.96 -36.29
CA PRO A 561 5.74 38.76 -37.42
C PRO A 561 6.94 39.72 -37.40
N THR A 562 6.96 40.74 -36.53
CA THR A 562 8.07 41.69 -36.42
C THR A 562 9.24 41.14 -35.62
N ARG A 563 9.01 40.09 -34.81
CA ARG A 563 10.07 39.42 -34.05
C ARG A 563 10.96 38.58 -34.96
N PRO A 564 12.28 38.52 -34.69
CA PRO A 564 13.19 37.70 -35.49
C PRO A 564 12.91 36.21 -35.28
N LEU A 565 12.94 35.44 -36.37
CA LEU A 565 12.94 33.97 -36.39
C LEU A 565 14.31 33.41 -35.95
N GLY A 566 14.79 33.78 -34.75
CA GLY A 566 16.08 33.31 -34.22
C GLY A 566 17.33 33.68 -35.04
N ALA A 567 18.51 33.51 -34.45
CA ALA A 567 19.79 33.86 -35.08
C ALA A 567 20.29 32.77 -36.03
N GLY A 568 19.67 32.65 -37.22
CA GLY A 568 20.29 31.92 -38.32
C GLY A 568 21.59 32.61 -38.75
N LYS A 569 22.74 31.97 -38.53
CA LYS A 569 24.04 32.42 -39.08
C LYS A 569 24.08 32.22 -40.61
N SER A 570 23.28 32.96 -41.35
CA SER A 570 23.46 33.29 -42.78
C SER A 570 22.16 33.87 -43.29
N GLY A 571 22.21 35.01 -43.98
CA GLY A 571 21.05 35.68 -44.59
C GLY A 571 20.42 34.92 -45.77
N ARG A 572 20.13 33.63 -45.61
CA ARG A 572 19.28 32.83 -46.50
C ARG A 572 17.91 32.63 -45.85
N ALA A 573 16.88 32.53 -46.68
CA ALA A 573 15.45 32.51 -46.31
C ALA A 573 15.18 31.84 -44.95
N ALA A 574 14.44 32.53 -44.07
CA ALA A 574 14.14 32.09 -42.71
C ALA A 574 13.31 30.80 -42.73
N GLY A 575 13.98 29.67 -42.60
CA GLY A 575 13.36 28.36 -42.39
C GLY A 575 13.39 27.98 -40.92
N VAL A 576 12.48 27.10 -40.52
CA VAL A 576 12.50 26.44 -39.21
C VAL A 576 13.00 25.01 -39.36
N VAL A 577 13.79 24.54 -38.39
CA VAL A 577 14.24 23.15 -38.34
C VAL A 577 13.25 22.36 -37.50
N LEU A 578 12.66 21.32 -38.09
CA LEU A 578 11.66 20.47 -37.47
C LEU A 578 12.33 19.35 -36.67
N PRO A 579 11.60 18.64 -35.78
CA PRO A 579 12.21 17.62 -34.95
C PRO A 579 12.82 16.44 -35.70
N ASP A 580 12.51 16.17 -36.95
CA ASP A 580 13.20 15.14 -37.75
C ASP A 580 14.50 15.64 -38.40
N GLY A 581 14.86 16.92 -38.21
CA GLY A 581 15.99 17.59 -38.83
C GLY A 581 15.68 18.20 -40.20
N SER A 582 14.47 18.01 -40.73
CA SER A 582 14.05 18.66 -41.97
C SER A 582 13.92 20.17 -41.76
N THR A 583 14.21 20.94 -42.81
CA THR A 583 14.07 22.41 -42.79
C THR A 583 12.85 22.79 -43.60
N GLN A 584 11.88 23.45 -42.96
CA GLN A 584 10.70 23.99 -43.63
C GLN A 584 10.89 25.49 -43.85
N LYS A 585 10.76 25.93 -45.10
CA LYS A 585 10.78 27.37 -45.44
C LYS A 585 9.53 28.04 -44.88
N VAL A 586 9.69 29.17 -44.19
CA VAL A 586 8.58 30.01 -43.72
C VAL A 586 8.59 31.29 -44.54
N GLU A 587 7.48 31.57 -45.25
CA GLU A 587 7.37 32.80 -46.04
C GLU A 587 7.31 34.03 -45.12
N PRO A 588 7.78 35.21 -45.58
CA PRO A 588 7.72 36.43 -44.78
C PRO A 588 6.28 36.74 -44.31
N GLY A 589 6.10 36.92 -43.00
CA GLY A 589 4.80 37.18 -42.38
C GLY A 589 3.92 35.95 -42.14
N ALA A 590 4.36 34.75 -42.51
CA ALA A 590 3.69 33.50 -42.17
C ALA A 590 4.04 33.05 -40.74
N ASP A 591 3.08 32.40 -40.06
CA ASP A 591 3.28 31.90 -38.70
C ASP A 591 4.12 30.61 -38.70
N PRO A 592 5.32 30.60 -38.10
CA PRO A 592 6.20 29.44 -38.08
C PRO A 592 5.63 28.24 -37.31
N ARG A 593 4.64 28.46 -36.42
CA ARG A 593 3.96 27.36 -35.71
C ARG A 593 3.16 26.48 -36.66
N ILE A 594 2.72 27.01 -37.81
CA ILE A 594 2.02 26.24 -38.84
C ILE A 594 2.93 25.15 -39.39
N ALA A 595 4.20 25.46 -39.67
CA ALA A 595 5.18 24.47 -40.14
C ALA A 595 5.35 23.32 -39.14
N PHE A 596 5.49 23.61 -37.85
CA PHE A 596 5.58 22.58 -36.81
C PHE A 596 4.28 21.77 -36.70
N THR A 597 3.13 22.43 -36.73
CA THR A 597 1.82 21.77 -36.60
C THR A 597 1.54 20.85 -37.77
N ASP A 598 1.82 21.30 -39.00
CA ASP A 598 1.61 20.49 -40.21
C ASP A 598 2.56 19.29 -40.25
N TRP A 599 3.83 19.50 -39.86
CA TRP A 599 4.78 18.42 -39.69
C TRP A 599 4.28 17.40 -38.65
N LEU A 600 3.85 17.86 -37.47
CA LEU A 600 3.40 17.00 -36.38
C LEU A 600 2.21 16.11 -36.79
N LEU A 601 1.34 16.62 -37.66
CA LEU A 601 0.15 15.91 -38.17
C LEU A 601 0.46 14.94 -39.32
N GLN A 602 1.53 15.19 -40.10
CA GLN A 602 1.82 14.47 -41.33
C GLN A 602 3.07 13.59 -41.26
N GLU A 603 3.86 13.68 -40.19
CA GLU A 603 5.15 13.03 -40.16
C GLU A 603 5.04 11.49 -40.19
N PRO A 604 5.96 10.80 -40.89
CA PRO A 604 5.76 9.40 -41.26
C PRO A 604 5.82 8.40 -40.09
N SER A 605 6.41 8.78 -38.97
CA SER A 605 6.50 7.95 -37.77
C SER A 605 5.27 8.05 -36.87
N HIS A 606 4.34 8.96 -37.18
CA HIS A 606 3.05 9.16 -36.51
C HIS A 606 3.16 9.28 -34.97
N TRP A 607 4.24 9.89 -34.49
CA TRP A 607 4.56 10.24 -33.12
C TRP A 607 3.41 10.91 -32.38
N LEU A 608 2.65 11.82 -33.00
CA LEU A 608 1.47 12.40 -32.35
C LEU A 608 0.43 11.33 -32.01
N ALA A 609 0.12 10.47 -32.97
CA ALA A 609 -0.83 9.37 -32.79
C ALA A 609 -0.30 8.34 -31.77
N ARG A 610 0.99 7.98 -31.87
CA ARG A 610 1.67 7.07 -30.93
C ARG A 610 1.67 7.63 -29.50
N SER A 611 1.95 8.92 -29.33
CA SER A 611 1.92 9.59 -28.02
C SER A 611 0.53 9.53 -27.39
N LEU A 612 -0.52 9.88 -28.15
CA LEU A 612 -1.90 9.79 -27.68
C LEU A 612 -2.30 8.35 -27.34
N CYS A 613 -1.99 7.38 -28.22
CA CYS A 613 -2.33 5.97 -27.98
C CYS A 613 -1.60 5.41 -26.75
N ASN A 614 -0.33 5.78 -26.54
CA ASN A 614 0.42 5.37 -25.35
C ASN A 614 -0.22 5.94 -24.07
N ARG A 615 -0.76 7.16 -24.15
CA ARG A 615 -1.44 7.84 -23.05
C ARG A 615 -2.82 7.25 -22.75
N ILE A 616 -3.63 6.97 -23.78
CA ILE A 616 -4.90 6.24 -23.63
C ILE A 616 -4.65 4.86 -23.01
N TRP A 617 -3.63 4.14 -23.51
CA TRP A 617 -3.23 2.86 -22.94
C TRP A 617 -2.81 3.00 -21.48
N PHE A 618 -1.98 3.99 -21.14
CA PHE A 618 -1.59 4.28 -19.76
C PHE A 618 -2.79 4.59 -18.86
N TRP A 619 -3.74 5.40 -19.31
CA TRP A 619 -4.96 5.68 -18.53
C TRP A 619 -5.83 4.44 -18.30
N LEU A 620 -5.79 3.47 -19.21
CA LEU A 620 -6.55 2.22 -19.09
C LEU A 620 -5.81 1.14 -18.28
N PHE A 621 -4.48 1.03 -18.39
CA PHE A 621 -3.67 -0.03 -17.76
C PHE A 621 -2.83 0.44 -16.55
N GLY A 622 -2.67 1.75 -16.32
CA GLY A 622 -1.77 2.32 -15.31
C GLY A 622 -0.29 2.30 -15.71
N ARG A 623 0.02 1.77 -16.91
CA ARG A 623 1.35 1.67 -17.50
C ARG A 623 1.21 1.83 -19.00
N GLY A 624 2.03 2.68 -19.62
CA GLY A 624 2.08 2.82 -21.08
C GLY A 624 2.72 1.60 -21.75
N VAL A 625 2.46 1.41 -23.04
CA VAL A 625 3.20 0.44 -23.87
C VAL A 625 4.68 0.79 -23.87
N VAL A 626 5.00 2.09 -23.98
CA VAL A 626 6.30 2.67 -23.64
C VAL A 626 6.17 3.34 -22.27
N HIS A 627 7.11 3.09 -21.36
CA HIS A 627 7.10 3.64 -20.02
C HIS A 627 8.43 4.36 -19.72
N GLU A 628 8.43 5.57 -19.18
CA GLU A 628 7.28 6.39 -18.74
C GLU A 628 6.42 6.90 -19.90
N VAL A 629 5.15 7.24 -19.63
CA VAL A 629 4.14 7.52 -20.68
C VAL A 629 4.48 8.75 -21.54
N ASP A 630 5.24 9.68 -20.97
CA ASP A 630 5.69 10.94 -21.57
C ASP A 630 7.22 10.98 -21.79
N ASP A 631 7.84 9.80 -21.93
CA ASP A 631 9.26 9.60 -22.25
C ASP A 631 9.43 8.75 -23.52
N LEU A 632 8.68 9.07 -24.58
CA LEU A 632 8.86 8.48 -25.91
C LEU A 632 10.18 8.96 -26.51
N ARG A 633 11.10 8.02 -26.75
CA ARG A 633 12.39 8.24 -27.39
C ARG A 633 12.83 6.98 -28.12
N ALA A 634 13.78 7.10 -29.04
CA ALA A 634 14.20 6.00 -29.90
C ALA A 634 14.81 4.81 -29.13
N ASP A 635 15.43 5.08 -27.97
CA ASP A 635 16.08 4.11 -27.09
C ASP A 635 15.18 3.64 -25.91
N ASN A 636 13.93 4.12 -25.83
CA ASN A 636 12.94 3.64 -24.87
C ASN A 636 11.92 2.76 -25.58
N GLU A 637 12.18 1.46 -25.59
CA GLU A 637 11.42 0.49 -26.38
C GLU A 637 10.02 0.19 -25.81
N ALA A 638 9.10 -0.13 -26.72
CA ALA A 638 7.78 -0.62 -26.36
C ALA A 638 7.86 -2.01 -25.72
N ALA A 639 7.15 -2.21 -24.60
CA ALA A 639 7.06 -3.50 -23.92
C ALA A 639 6.46 -4.60 -24.81
N VAL A 640 5.58 -4.22 -25.75
CA VAL A 640 5.02 -5.07 -26.80
C VAL A 640 5.32 -4.43 -28.15
N PRO A 641 6.30 -4.96 -28.91
CA PRO A 641 6.65 -4.41 -30.22
C PRO A 641 5.46 -4.41 -31.20
N GLY A 642 5.30 -3.33 -31.98
CA GLY A 642 4.26 -3.20 -33.00
C GLY A 642 2.87 -2.82 -32.47
N LEU A 643 2.64 -2.90 -31.16
CA LEU A 643 1.35 -2.56 -30.55
C LEU A 643 1.02 -1.07 -30.70
N LEU A 644 2.01 -0.21 -30.47
CA LEU A 644 1.79 1.23 -30.53
C LEU A 644 1.59 1.72 -31.97
N GLU A 645 2.31 1.12 -32.91
CA GLU A 645 2.16 1.35 -34.35
C GLU A 645 0.76 0.93 -34.84
N HIS A 646 0.26 -0.22 -34.38
CA HIS A 646 -1.10 -0.68 -34.67
C HIS A 646 -2.15 0.32 -34.17
N LEU A 647 -2.10 0.70 -32.89
CA LEU A 647 -3.07 1.65 -32.32
C LEU A 647 -3.02 3.03 -33.00
N ALA A 648 -1.82 3.49 -33.37
CA ALA A 648 -1.66 4.73 -34.12
C ALA A 648 -2.30 4.65 -35.51
N ALA A 649 -2.15 3.52 -36.22
CA ALA A 649 -2.79 3.30 -37.51
C ALA A 649 -4.32 3.28 -37.40
N GLU A 650 -4.87 2.64 -36.36
CA GLU A 650 -6.32 2.62 -36.10
C GLU A 650 -6.86 4.01 -35.76
N LEU A 651 -6.14 4.82 -34.98
CA LEU A 651 -6.50 6.21 -34.71
C LEU A 651 -6.57 7.06 -35.99
N LEU A 652 -5.58 6.89 -36.89
CA LEU A 652 -5.54 7.60 -38.17
C LEU A 652 -6.66 7.14 -39.11
N ALA A 653 -6.92 5.82 -39.18
CA ALA A 653 -8.04 5.27 -39.94
C ALA A 653 -9.40 5.74 -39.40
N ALA A 654 -9.49 5.96 -38.09
CA ALA A 654 -10.64 6.55 -37.41
C ALA A 654 -10.72 8.09 -37.53
N GLN A 655 -9.89 8.73 -38.35
CA GLN A 655 -9.85 10.18 -38.52
C GLN A 655 -9.68 10.93 -37.19
N TRP A 656 -8.78 10.44 -36.34
CA TRP A 656 -8.45 11.01 -35.03
C TRP A 656 -9.57 10.94 -33.98
N ASP A 657 -10.57 10.06 -34.16
CA ASP A 657 -11.58 9.76 -33.14
C ASP A 657 -10.99 8.91 -32.00
N GLN A 658 -10.75 9.56 -30.87
CA GLN A 658 -10.21 8.95 -29.66
C GLN A 658 -11.11 7.83 -29.11
N LYS A 659 -12.45 7.95 -29.24
CA LYS A 659 -13.39 6.95 -28.69
C LYS A 659 -13.23 5.61 -29.40
N ARG A 660 -12.81 5.58 -30.67
CA ARG A 660 -12.56 4.33 -31.42
C ARG A 660 -11.38 3.55 -30.83
N VAL A 661 -10.31 4.24 -30.45
CA VAL A 661 -9.15 3.63 -29.78
C VAL A 661 -9.53 3.11 -28.39
N PHE A 662 -10.28 3.90 -27.61
CA PHE A 662 -10.82 3.43 -26.33
C PHE A 662 -11.64 2.14 -26.52
N ARG A 663 -12.58 2.15 -27.46
CA ARG A 663 -13.44 1.02 -27.76
C ARG A 663 -12.64 -0.23 -28.13
N GLU A 664 -11.64 -0.11 -29.01
CA GLU A 664 -10.80 -1.24 -29.42
C GLU A 664 -10.04 -1.84 -28.24
N ILE A 665 -9.40 -1.01 -27.41
CA ILE A 665 -8.67 -1.48 -26.23
C ILE A 665 -9.61 -2.14 -25.22
N LEU A 666 -10.75 -1.53 -24.90
CA LEU A 666 -11.71 -2.05 -23.92
C LEU A 666 -12.32 -3.39 -24.35
N LEU A 667 -12.44 -3.65 -25.66
CA LEU A 667 -12.94 -4.90 -26.22
C LEU A 667 -11.85 -5.95 -26.46
N SER A 668 -10.57 -5.61 -26.34
CA SER A 668 -9.48 -6.59 -26.41
C SER A 668 -9.56 -7.60 -25.27
N ALA A 669 -9.16 -8.85 -25.54
CA ALA A 669 -9.00 -9.86 -24.50
C ALA A 669 -7.93 -9.44 -23.48
N THR A 670 -6.90 -8.73 -23.92
CA THR A 670 -5.78 -8.19 -23.13
C THR A 670 -6.26 -7.27 -22.01
N TRP A 671 -7.10 -6.28 -22.32
CA TRP A 671 -7.65 -5.39 -21.30
C TRP A 671 -8.64 -6.11 -20.39
N GLN A 672 -9.32 -7.13 -20.91
CA GLN A 672 -10.29 -7.93 -20.17
C GLN A 672 -9.68 -9.07 -19.36
N ARG A 673 -8.35 -9.15 -19.21
CA ARG A 673 -7.71 -10.19 -18.39
C ARG A 673 -8.03 -10.02 -16.91
N SER A 674 -8.02 -11.15 -16.20
CA SER A 674 -8.01 -11.23 -14.75
C SER A 674 -6.81 -10.47 -14.17
N PRO A 675 -6.97 -9.84 -13.00
CA PRO A 675 -5.84 -9.26 -12.26
C PRO A 675 -4.96 -10.31 -11.57
N LEU A 676 -5.41 -11.56 -11.49
CA LEU A 676 -4.70 -12.62 -10.77
C LEU A 676 -3.58 -13.21 -11.64
N PRO A 677 -2.29 -13.00 -11.28
CA PRO A 677 -1.19 -13.45 -12.12
C PRO A 677 -1.09 -14.99 -12.13
N ARG A 678 -0.78 -15.55 -13.30
CA ARG A 678 -0.46 -16.97 -13.48
C ARG A 678 0.99 -17.31 -13.15
N SER A 679 1.88 -16.34 -13.32
CA SER A 679 3.31 -16.44 -13.00
C SER A 679 3.68 -15.66 -11.73
N ARG A 680 4.76 -16.07 -11.06
CA ARG A 680 5.41 -15.27 -9.99
C ARG A 680 6.44 -14.29 -10.55
N ASP A 681 6.69 -14.32 -11.85
CA ASP A 681 7.59 -13.39 -12.52
C ASP A 681 7.00 -11.97 -12.47
N ALA A 682 7.73 -11.07 -11.79
CA ALA A 682 7.37 -9.67 -11.69
C ALA A 682 7.35 -8.96 -13.07
N GLY A 683 8.07 -9.49 -14.07
CA GLY A 683 8.08 -9.02 -15.44
C GLY A 683 6.78 -9.30 -16.22
N ALA A 684 5.93 -10.22 -15.75
CA ALA A 684 4.69 -10.59 -16.44
C ALA A 684 3.72 -9.41 -16.59
N ALA A 685 3.64 -8.54 -15.59
CA ALA A 685 2.81 -7.34 -15.61
C ALA A 685 3.26 -6.32 -16.67
N VAL A 686 4.57 -6.24 -16.93
CA VAL A 686 5.16 -5.30 -17.92
C VAL A 686 4.66 -5.62 -19.34
N HIS A 687 4.44 -6.89 -19.64
CA HIS A 687 3.97 -7.38 -20.93
C HIS A 687 2.47 -7.67 -20.95
N PHE A 688 1.71 -7.14 -19.99
CA PHE A 688 0.25 -7.23 -19.93
C PHE A 688 -0.30 -8.66 -19.86
N ALA A 689 0.44 -9.60 -19.25
CA ALA A 689 0.00 -10.99 -19.04
C ALA A 689 -1.26 -11.09 -18.14
N HIS A 690 -1.49 -10.08 -17.31
CA HIS A 690 -2.68 -9.92 -16.47
C HIS A 690 -2.98 -8.42 -16.34
N TYR A 691 -4.17 -8.08 -15.86
CA TYR A 691 -4.48 -6.70 -15.55
C TYR A 691 -3.67 -6.24 -14.33
N SER A 692 -3.04 -5.07 -14.41
CA SER A 692 -2.28 -4.52 -13.29
C SER A 692 -3.20 -3.77 -12.34
N ILE A 693 -3.26 -4.22 -11.09
CA ILE A 693 -4.07 -3.59 -10.04
C ILE A 693 -3.46 -2.21 -9.71
N ARG A 694 -4.30 -1.18 -9.66
CA ARG A 694 -3.89 0.18 -9.28
C ARG A 694 -4.90 0.83 -8.35
N ARG A 695 -4.44 1.70 -7.47
CA ARG A 695 -5.32 2.46 -6.58
C ARG A 695 -6.22 3.38 -7.41
N LEU A 696 -7.44 3.63 -6.93
CA LEU A 696 -8.28 4.67 -7.51
C LEU A 696 -7.63 6.04 -7.34
N GLU A 697 -7.66 6.86 -8.40
CA GLU A 697 -7.23 8.26 -8.38
C GLU A 697 -7.99 9.02 -7.27
N ALA A 698 -7.36 10.05 -6.67
CA ALA A 698 -7.91 10.76 -5.52
C ALA A 698 -9.35 11.25 -5.73
N GLU A 699 -9.60 11.84 -6.90
CA GLU A 699 -10.88 12.38 -7.34
C GLU A 699 -11.92 11.27 -7.49
N VAL A 700 -11.54 10.16 -8.12
CA VAL A 700 -12.42 9.01 -8.34
C VAL A 700 -12.78 8.33 -7.02
N LEU A 701 -11.82 8.21 -6.10
CA LEU A 701 -12.03 7.59 -4.79
C LEU A 701 -13.00 8.41 -3.93
N ILE A 702 -12.80 9.73 -3.82
CA ILE A 702 -13.70 10.55 -3.00
C ILE A 702 -15.10 10.66 -3.61
N ASP A 703 -15.19 10.73 -4.94
CA ASP A 703 -16.47 10.68 -5.66
C ASP A 703 -17.20 9.36 -5.41
N ALA A 704 -16.49 8.23 -5.45
CA ALA A 704 -17.05 6.92 -5.14
C ALA A 704 -17.57 6.85 -3.69
N ILE A 705 -16.81 7.36 -2.72
CA ILE A 705 -17.23 7.44 -1.31
C ILE A 705 -18.48 8.33 -1.17
N CYS A 706 -18.51 9.47 -1.84
CA CYS A 706 -19.66 10.38 -1.84
C CYS A 706 -20.89 9.73 -2.48
N GLN A 707 -20.72 9.03 -3.60
CA GLN A 707 -21.77 8.30 -4.31
C GLN A 707 -22.42 7.22 -3.44
N ILE A 708 -21.63 6.32 -2.83
CA ILE A 708 -22.17 5.20 -2.04
C ILE A 708 -22.79 5.66 -0.71
N THR A 709 -22.32 6.79 -0.17
CA THR A 709 -22.88 7.36 1.08
C THR A 709 -24.02 8.34 0.83
N GLY A 710 -24.14 8.87 -0.39
CA GLY A 710 -25.08 9.94 -0.74
C GLY A 710 -24.69 11.28 -0.12
N THR A 711 -23.39 11.49 0.11
CA THR A 711 -22.84 12.73 0.66
C THR A 711 -22.12 13.53 -0.42
N SER A 712 -21.60 14.70 -0.09
CA SER A 712 -20.76 15.52 -0.96
C SER A 712 -19.50 15.97 -0.21
N GLU A 713 -18.54 16.46 -0.96
CA GLU A 713 -17.44 17.27 -0.43
C GLU A 713 -17.72 18.76 -0.64
N GLU A 714 -17.03 19.57 0.15
CA GLU A 714 -16.94 21.01 -0.04
C GLU A 714 -15.53 21.34 -0.50
N TYR A 715 -15.44 22.20 -1.50
CA TYR A 715 -14.19 22.60 -2.10
C TYR A 715 -14.09 24.13 -2.14
N SER A 716 -12.88 24.64 -1.99
CA SER A 716 -12.60 26.07 -2.09
C SER A 716 -11.33 26.30 -2.89
N SER A 717 -11.27 27.39 -3.65
CA SER A 717 -10.02 27.86 -4.26
C SER A 717 -9.50 29.09 -3.49
N PRO A 718 -8.19 29.15 -3.17
CA PRO A 718 -7.55 30.34 -2.61
C PRO A 718 -7.49 31.52 -3.58
N ILE A 719 -7.75 31.29 -4.88
CA ILE A 719 -7.64 32.31 -5.92
C ILE A 719 -9.01 32.51 -6.59
N PRO A 720 -9.53 33.75 -6.70
CA PRO A 720 -8.95 35.00 -6.20
C PRO A 720 -9.23 35.14 -4.69
N GLU A 721 -8.56 36.07 -4.02
CA GLU A 721 -8.97 36.47 -2.66
C GLU A 721 -10.19 37.40 -2.73
N PRO A 722 -11.22 37.23 -1.86
CA PRO A 722 -11.37 36.17 -0.85
C PRO A 722 -11.77 34.82 -1.46
N PHE A 723 -11.47 33.72 -0.75
CA PHE A 723 -11.69 32.33 -1.18
C PHE A 723 -12.98 32.13 -1.97
N THR A 724 -12.87 31.49 -3.14
CA THR A 724 -14.03 31.09 -3.92
C THR A 724 -14.50 29.71 -3.49
N VAL A 725 -15.73 29.62 -2.99
CA VAL A 725 -16.35 28.33 -2.65
C VAL A 725 -16.95 27.71 -3.91
N ILE A 726 -16.62 26.45 -4.17
CA ILE A 726 -17.16 25.68 -5.30
C ILE A 726 -18.57 25.20 -4.93
N PRO A 727 -19.54 25.21 -5.86
CA PRO A 727 -20.91 24.79 -5.56
C PRO A 727 -20.98 23.41 -4.88
N PRO A 728 -21.78 23.25 -3.80
CA PRO A 728 -21.97 21.96 -3.15
C PRO A 728 -22.45 20.88 -4.12
N GLY A 729 -21.94 19.66 -3.95
CA GLY A 729 -22.27 18.54 -4.83
C GLY A 729 -21.46 18.50 -6.14
N THR A 730 -20.56 19.45 -6.37
CA THR A 730 -19.58 19.35 -7.45
C THR A 730 -18.70 18.13 -7.23
N ARG A 731 -18.62 17.26 -8.24
CA ARG A 731 -17.75 16.09 -8.23
C ARG A 731 -16.29 16.50 -8.31
N ALA A 732 -15.41 15.75 -7.65
CA ALA A 732 -13.97 15.99 -7.66
C ALA A 732 -13.40 15.94 -9.09
N ILE A 733 -13.90 15.01 -9.92
CA ILE A 733 -13.46 14.92 -11.33
C ILE A 733 -13.86 16.14 -12.17
N ALA A 734 -14.81 16.96 -11.71
CA ALA A 734 -15.26 18.16 -12.39
C ALA A 734 -14.56 19.44 -11.89
N LEU A 735 -13.61 19.31 -10.96
CA LEU A 735 -12.84 20.45 -10.46
C LEU A 735 -11.90 20.98 -11.55
N ALA A 736 -12.18 22.20 -12.00
CA ALA A 736 -11.41 22.84 -13.05
C ALA A 736 -10.00 23.25 -12.61
N ASP A 737 -9.85 23.72 -11.37
CA ASP A 737 -8.63 24.36 -10.90
C ASP A 737 -7.77 23.40 -10.05
N GLY A 738 -6.51 23.21 -10.46
CA GLY A 738 -5.51 22.46 -9.69
C GLY A 738 -5.23 23.06 -8.30
N SER A 739 -5.52 24.34 -8.09
CA SER A 739 -5.35 25.03 -6.79
C SER A 739 -6.48 24.83 -5.80
N THR A 740 -7.56 24.13 -6.18
CA THR A 740 -8.70 23.87 -5.28
C THR A 740 -8.25 23.09 -4.06
N THR A 741 -8.35 23.63 -2.84
CA THR A 741 -7.85 22.97 -1.62
C THR A 741 -8.75 21.83 -1.16
N SER A 742 -8.13 20.71 -0.77
CA SER A 742 -8.82 19.59 -0.12
C SER A 742 -7.78 18.66 0.52
N ALA A 743 -7.86 18.49 1.85
CA ALA A 743 -6.98 17.61 2.59
C ALA A 743 -7.05 16.16 2.07
N PHE A 744 -8.22 15.71 1.60
CA PHE A 744 -8.37 14.38 1.01
C PHE A 744 -7.63 14.30 -0.33
N LEU A 745 -7.86 15.24 -1.25
CA LEU A 745 -7.25 15.19 -2.58
C LEU A 745 -5.72 15.28 -2.51
N GLU A 746 -5.19 16.08 -1.60
CA GLU A 746 -3.75 16.18 -1.33
C GLU A 746 -3.18 14.88 -0.74
N LEU A 747 -3.80 14.33 0.30
CA LEU A 747 -3.37 13.08 0.94
C LEU A 747 -3.35 11.90 -0.04
N PHE A 748 -4.33 11.86 -0.96
CA PHE A 748 -4.45 10.82 -1.97
C PHE A 748 -3.75 11.16 -3.30
N GLY A 749 -2.87 12.17 -3.30
CA GLY A 749 -1.88 12.36 -4.37
C GLY A 749 -2.39 12.99 -5.67
N ARG A 750 -3.46 13.80 -5.61
CA ARG A 750 -3.88 14.65 -6.74
C ARG A 750 -2.71 15.54 -7.19
N PRO A 751 -2.44 15.66 -8.51
CA PRO A 751 -1.37 16.51 -9.01
C PRO A 751 -1.66 18.00 -8.79
N PRO A 752 -0.63 18.82 -8.53
CA PRO A 752 -0.76 20.27 -8.45
C PRO A 752 -0.95 20.94 -9.83
N ARG A 753 -0.59 20.23 -10.92
CA ARG A 753 -0.66 20.68 -12.33
C ARG A 753 0.34 21.78 -12.71
N ASP A 754 1.57 21.67 -12.21
CA ASP A 754 2.61 22.69 -12.37
C ASP A 754 3.49 22.45 -13.62
N LEU A 755 3.70 21.20 -14.01
CA LEU A 755 4.69 20.82 -15.03
C LEU A 755 4.03 20.20 -16.27
N GLY A 756 2.85 19.59 -16.12
CA GLY A 756 2.21 18.76 -17.15
C GLY A 756 2.89 17.41 -17.34
N LEU A 757 3.71 16.99 -16.37
CA LEU A 757 4.34 15.66 -16.34
C LEU A 757 3.35 14.64 -15.79
N ALA A 758 3.31 13.45 -16.38
CA ALA A 758 2.45 12.38 -15.89
C ALA A 758 2.81 11.93 -14.46
N SER A 759 4.08 12.11 -14.06
CA SER A 759 4.59 11.76 -12.73
C SER A 759 4.23 12.75 -11.61
N GLU A 760 3.60 13.89 -11.92
CA GLU A 760 3.08 14.80 -10.88
C GLU A 760 1.93 14.16 -10.07
N ARG A 761 1.19 13.24 -10.68
CA ARG A 761 0.16 12.46 -9.99
C ARG A 761 0.83 11.32 -9.21
N ASN A 762 0.57 11.24 -7.91
CA ASN A 762 1.18 10.25 -7.05
C ASN A 762 0.16 9.22 -6.56
N ASP A 763 0.11 8.07 -7.25
CA ASP A 763 -0.79 6.98 -6.89
C ASP A 763 -0.22 5.94 -5.92
N ARG A 764 0.95 6.21 -5.33
CA ARG A 764 1.58 5.28 -4.40
C ARG A 764 0.78 5.19 -3.09
N PRO A 765 0.47 3.98 -2.61
CA PRO A 765 -0.21 3.79 -1.34
C PRO A 765 0.69 4.21 -0.17
N THR A 766 0.12 4.93 0.80
CA THR A 766 0.82 5.32 2.05
C THR A 766 0.08 4.82 3.29
N ALA A 767 0.80 4.66 4.40
CA ALA A 767 0.17 4.29 5.67
C ALA A 767 -0.84 5.34 6.16
N GLU A 768 -0.57 6.62 5.89
CA GLU A 768 -1.46 7.75 6.24
C GLU A 768 -2.80 7.65 5.50
N GLN A 769 -2.79 7.28 4.21
CA GLN A 769 -4.01 7.03 3.44
C GLN A 769 -4.84 5.90 4.05
N CYS A 770 -4.20 4.78 4.40
CA CYS A 770 -4.87 3.65 5.05
C CYS A 770 -5.47 4.04 6.41
N LEU A 771 -4.70 4.75 7.24
CA LEU A 771 -5.16 5.23 8.55
C LEU A 771 -6.33 6.23 8.42
N HIS A 772 -6.30 7.09 7.39
CA HIS A 772 -7.39 8.01 7.11
C HIS A 772 -8.69 7.25 6.79
N LEU A 773 -8.67 6.26 5.91
CA LEU A 773 -9.86 5.48 5.54
C LEU A 773 -10.42 4.67 6.72
N LEU A 774 -9.54 4.11 7.56
CA LEU A 774 -9.92 3.28 8.69
C LEU A 774 -10.50 4.08 9.85
N ASN A 775 -9.92 5.25 10.16
CA ASN A 775 -10.13 5.93 11.44
C ASN A 775 -10.62 7.38 11.34
N SER A 776 -10.58 8.03 10.17
CA SER A 776 -10.93 9.45 10.09
C SER A 776 -12.40 9.68 10.41
N SER A 777 -12.68 10.76 11.15
CA SER A 777 -14.07 11.17 11.38
C SER A 777 -14.76 11.60 10.08
N HIS A 778 -14.01 12.00 9.05
CA HIS A 778 -14.49 12.34 7.71
C HIS A 778 -15.16 11.14 7.05
N VAL A 779 -14.46 10.02 6.89
CA VAL A 779 -15.00 8.80 6.26
C VAL A 779 -16.04 8.14 7.16
N ARG A 780 -15.77 8.05 8.47
CA ARG A 780 -16.68 7.41 9.43
C ARG A 780 -18.06 8.08 9.46
N LYS A 781 -18.11 9.43 9.52
CA LYS A 781 -19.40 10.16 9.50
C LYS A 781 -20.17 9.89 8.21
N LYS A 782 -19.51 9.87 7.05
CA LYS A 782 -20.18 9.56 5.77
C LYS A 782 -20.81 8.17 5.77
N LEU A 783 -20.13 7.16 6.30
CA LEU A 783 -20.67 5.80 6.41
C LEU A 783 -21.79 5.65 7.46
N GLU A 784 -21.72 6.39 8.57
CA GLU A 784 -22.69 6.30 9.66
C GLU A 784 -23.98 7.07 9.39
N SER A 785 -23.88 8.27 8.79
CA SER A 785 -25.02 9.19 8.65
C SER A 785 -25.38 9.56 7.21
N GLY A 786 -24.64 9.05 6.21
CA GLY A 786 -24.92 9.33 4.80
C GLY A 786 -26.34 8.89 4.39
N PRO A 787 -27.10 9.71 3.65
CA PRO A 787 -28.50 9.40 3.36
C PRO A 787 -28.67 8.18 2.45
N ALA A 788 -27.76 7.94 1.50
CA ALA A 788 -27.85 6.75 0.64
C ALA A 788 -27.52 5.48 1.42
N ILE A 789 -26.45 5.50 2.23
CA ILE A 789 -26.08 4.34 3.04
C ILE A 789 -27.15 4.03 4.09
N VAL A 790 -27.72 5.04 4.76
CA VAL A 790 -28.83 4.84 5.71
C VAL A 790 -30.07 4.24 5.04
N ARG A 791 -30.40 4.64 3.80
CA ARG A 791 -31.50 4.01 3.04
C ARG A 791 -31.18 2.56 2.67
N LEU A 792 -29.95 2.32 2.21
CA LEU A 792 -29.49 0.99 1.79
C LEU A 792 -29.53 0.01 2.97
N LEU A 793 -29.04 0.42 4.14
CA LEU A 793 -29.04 -0.39 5.38
C LEU A 793 -30.45 -0.68 5.94
N ARG A 794 -31.49 0.02 5.45
CA ARG A 794 -32.90 -0.24 5.81
C ARG A 794 -33.61 -1.19 4.84
N SER A 795 -32.97 -1.55 3.72
CA SER A 795 -33.56 -2.43 2.73
C SER A 795 -33.62 -3.88 3.22
N GLY A 796 -34.63 -4.64 2.75
CA GLY A 796 -34.81 -6.06 3.12
C GLY A 796 -33.74 -7.00 2.57
N ASN A 797 -32.95 -6.55 1.59
CA ASN A 797 -31.80 -7.27 1.01
C ASN A 797 -30.52 -6.43 1.09
N ALA A 798 -30.25 -5.84 2.26
CA ALA A 798 -29.13 -4.91 2.46
C ALA A 798 -27.77 -5.49 2.08
N LEU A 799 -27.57 -6.81 2.22
CA LEU A 799 -26.28 -7.44 1.91
C LEU A 799 -25.97 -7.44 0.41
N ASP A 800 -26.90 -7.87 -0.44
CA ASP A 800 -26.67 -7.86 -1.89
C ASP A 800 -26.54 -6.43 -2.40
N GLU A 801 -27.35 -5.51 -1.88
CA GLU A 801 -27.29 -4.09 -2.23
C GLU A 801 -25.96 -3.45 -1.83
N LEU A 802 -25.40 -3.79 -0.66
CA LEU A 802 -24.07 -3.32 -0.23
C LEU A 802 -23.00 -3.79 -1.21
N TYR A 803 -23.00 -5.08 -1.56
CA TYR A 803 -22.01 -5.64 -2.46
C TYR A 803 -22.12 -5.10 -3.89
N LEU A 804 -23.34 -4.93 -4.42
CA LEU A 804 -23.54 -4.30 -5.73
C LEU A 804 -23.14 -2.83 -5.72
N THR A 805 -23.42 -2.09 -4.64
CA THR A 805 -23.09 -0.67 -4.52
C THR A 805 -21.59 -0.42 -4.36
N PHE A 806 -20.89 -1.25 -3.57
CA PHE A 806 -19.47 -1.06 -3.28
C PHE A 806 -18.57 -1.76 -4.30
N LEU A 807 -18.90 -3.00 -4.65
CA LEU A 807 -18.04 -3.90 -5.43
C LEU A 807 -18.63 -4.29 -6.80
N SER A 808 -19.85 -3.84 -7.11
CA SER A 808 -20.52 -4.11 -8.40
C SER A 808 -20.69 -5.60 -8.74
N ARG A 809 -20.76 -6.45 -7.71
CA ARG A 809 -21.02 -7.90 -7.82
C ARG A 809 -21.88 -8.38 -6.67
N PHE A 810 -22.37 -9.60 -6.75
CA PHE A 810 -22.98 -10.26 -5.60
C PHE A 810 -21.92 -10.81 -4.63
N PRO A 811 -22.24 -10.97 -3.34
CA PRO A 811 -21.34 -11.64 -2.40
C PRO A 811 -21.25 -13.13 -2.73
N THR A 812 -20.04 -13.66 -2.64
CA THR A 812 -19.73 -15.09 -2.76
C THR A 812 -20.35 -15.89 -1.61
N ALA A 813 -20.46 -17.21 -1.77
CA ALA A 813 -20.95 -18.08 -0.69
C ALA A 813 -20.11 -17.96 0.59
N ALA A 814 -18.78 -17.91 0.47
CA ALA A 814 -17.86 -17.74 1.59
C ALA A 814 -18.06 -16.41 2.33
N GLU A 815 -18.26 -15.31 1.59
CA GLU A 815 -18.56 -14.00 2.17
C GLU A 815 -19.92 -13.98 2.88
N ARG A 816 -20.96 -14.58 2.27
CA ARG A 816 -22.28 -14.72 2.90
C ARG A 816 -22.20 -15.50 4.21
N ASP A 817 -21.44 -16.59 4.24
CA ASP A 817 -21.26 -17.42 5.44
C ASP A 817 -20.44 -16.70 6.52
N ALA A 818 -19.39 -15.95 6.14
CA ALA A 818 -18.64 -15.11 7.07
C ALA A 818 -19.53 -14.04 7.72
N ILE A 819 -20.35 -13.37 6.93
CA ILE A 819 -21.27 -12.33 7.42
C ILE A 819 -22.37 -12.95 8.28
N ARG A 820 -22.89 -14.13 7.92
CA ARG A 820 -23.87 -14.86 8.76
C ARG A 820 -23.30 -15.18 10.14
N ARG A 821 -22.02 -15.59 10.22
CA ARG A 821 -21.33 -15.83 11.51
C ARG A 821 -21.10 -14.54 12.32
N HIS A 822 -20.87 -13.41 11.66
CA HIS A 822 -20.80 -12.10 12.35
C HIS A 822 -22.19 -11.67 12.86
N ALA A 823 -23.23 -11.90 12.06
CA ALA A 823 -24.60 -11.47 12.36
C ALA A 823 -25.21 -12.18 13.59
N THR A 824 -24.79 -13.41 13.90
CA THR A 824 -25.29 -14.17 15.06
C THR A 824 -24.97 -13.55 16.43
N ALA A 825 -24.16 -12.49 16.49
CA ALA A 825 -23.71 -11.86 17.74
C ALA A 825 -24.14 -10.39 17.92
N GLY A 826 -24.96 -9.81 17.04
CA GLY A 826 -25.19 -8.36 17.07
C GLY A 826 -26.51 -7.84 16.47
N ASN A 827 -26.77 -6.54 16.69
CA ASN A 827 -27.89 -5.82 16.09
C ASN A 827 -27.73 -5.79 14.55
N PRO A 828 -28.74 -6.18 13.75
CA PRO A 828 -28.66 -6.22 12.28
C PRO A 828 -28.18 -4.92 11.63
N ARG A 829 -28.54 -3.75 12.18
CA ARG A 829 -28.07 -2.45 11.66
C ARG A 829 -26.56 -2.27 11.86
N ARG A 830 -26.05 -2.68 13.03
CA ARG A 830 -24.62 -2.59 13.34
C ARG A 830 -23.81 -3.52 12.46
N VAL A 831 -24.29 -4.75 12.26
CA VAL A 831 -23.69 -5.73 11.35
C VAL A 831 -23.57 -5.17 9.94
N ALA A 832 -24.63 -4.54 9.43
CA ALA A 832 -24.62 -3.98 8.09
C ALA A 832 -23.70 -2.74 7.97
N SER A 833 -23.58 -1.91 9.02
CA SER A 833 -22.58 -0.84 9.10
C SER A 833 -21.14 -1.38 9.14
N ASP A 834 -20.87 -2.45 9.90
CA ASP A 834 -19.56 -3.09 9.95
C ASP A 834 -19.17 -3.66 8.58
N VAL A 835 -20.13 -4.26 7.85
CA VAL A 835 -19.93 -4.75 6.48
C VAL A 835 -19.63 -3.60 5.53
N ALA A 836 -20.40 -2.50 5.58
CA ALA A 836 -20.13 -1.32 4.74
C ALA A 836 -18.73 -0.75 4.97
N TRP A 837 -18.30 -0.67 6.24
CA TRP A 837 -16.95 -0.24 6.60
C TRP A 837 -15.88 -1.21 6.09
N ALA A 838 -16.09 -2.51 6.22
CA ALA A 838 -15.17 -3.54 5.74
C ALA A 838 -15.04 -3.52 4.20
N LEU A 839 -16.15 -3.33 3.48
CA LEU A 839 -16.17 -3.22 2.03
C LEU A 839 -15.41 -1.98 1.55
N LEU A 840 -15.65 -0.81 2.16
CA LEU A 840 -14.91 0.43 1.82
C LEU A 840 -13.40 0.28 2.00
N ASN A 841 -12.97 -0.42 3.05
CA ASN A 841 -11.56 -0.61 3.37
C ASN A 841 -10.94 -1.83 2.67
N SER A 842 -11.68 -2.49 1.78
CA SER A 842 -11.17 -3.64 1.04
C SER A 842 -10.28 -3.23 -0.13
N ALA A 843 -9.29 -4.07 -0.46
CA ALA A 843 -8.48 -3.87 -1.65
C ALA A 843 -9.33 -3.84 -2.94
N GLU A 844 -10.45 -4.58 -2.97
CA GLU A 844 -11.36 -4.61 -4.12
C GLU A 844 -12.11 -3.28 -4.33
N PHE A 845 -12.40 -2.56 -3.25
CA PHE A 845 -12.98 -1.21 -3.34
C PHE A 845 -11.92 -0.16 -3.70
N LEU A 846 -10.78 -0.18 -3.01
CA LEU A 846 -9.74 0.85 -3.11
C LEU A 846 -8.93 0.79 -4.40
N TYR A 847 -8.95 -0.36 -5.08
CA TYR A 847 -8.16 -0.59 -6.28
C TYR A 847 -9.04 -0.96 -7.48
N GLN A 848 -8.68 -0.40 -8.62
CA GLN A 848 -9.14 -0.85 -9.91
C GLN A 848 -8.35 -2.11 -10.28
N HIS A 849 -9.09 -3.18 -10.52
CA HIS A 849 -8.58 -4.53 -10.71
C HIS A 849 -9.16 -5.14 -11.97
#